data_AF-A0A8H2WXJ1-F1
#
_entry.id   AF-A0A8H2WXJ1-F1
#
_cell.length_a   1.000
_cell.length_b   1.000
_cell.length_c   1.000
_cell.angle_alpha   90.00
_cell.angle_beta   90.00
_cell.angle_gamma   90.00
#
_symmetry.space_group_name_H-M   'P 1'
#
loop_
_entity.id
_entity.type
_entity.pdbx_description
1 polymer ?
#
loop_
_entity_poly.entity_id
_entity_poly.type
_entity_poly.pdbx_seq_one_letter_code
_entity_poly.pdbx_strand_id
1 'polypeptide(L)'
;MSATTRRPSTSRTTVSIDSSPRVPAMTITSTSPVISKGGSDIHTQDGTIHVQPYRQSSTKQLRAVITFTPRSSAFEASGSDPFRGFYSLFWISMVLLLLRTYVNNFFQNGYPLSMVFATLFTRDAKTLAISDAVLVCSTFVCVPFVKALQKGYIRYYYTGQIILHIYQVVTLALAIQWTFNREWPWVQSGFFTLHTLVMLMKTYSYVATNGYLSDLARKRALTEDQLHKSTEFVGGYETALAEAKQAVPASPQSPDTQSVTPIGTPLSDKEVSLDQVKLRQRLHSAEPVKKEESISRPRSSSYFPAGDAPVLPPHPLVNHPSSNIAVLAQSLTEMDLELTSTGKNRIRFPNNISYANFLDFQMVPTLCYELEYPRTERIRPMYIFEKTVATFGTFTLLYTITEHYIIPLTPTSDQSFARSMLDLALPFMLSYLILFYIIFECICNGFAELSCFGDREFYQDWWNSTSFDEYARKWNKPVHAFLLRHVYQASLSSKRVSKFSATFLTFLLSALVHELVMAVVTKKIRMYLFILQMSQIPLIFLGRLPVIRRNRVLGNVLFWIGLMAGFPLLCVAYCILRAQPLYPSTSFLRATSLKSGAHLFSTGRRFQTPTPSTPPIPEQQSPIKENKPTVHENIYTIPNALTVSRILACPVLGWAILEGQYGLATGLLFYAGITDWVDGYMARKWDMRTVLGTILDPAADKTLMTTLTITLAMKGLLPVPLAVLILGRDVLLSLSAFYYRYISLPPPKTFGRYWDFSIPSAEVRPTQISKYNTFLQLTLMGATTVAPIIPLDLTMQLSALQFTVAITTIWSGLSYVFSKDAVKILSSNKPPKP
;
A
#
# COMPACT_ATOMS: atom_id res chain seq x y z
N MET A 1 -15.92 71.38 44.12
CA MET A 1 -14.71 71.78 44.89
C MET A 1 -13.68 70.67 44.69
N SER A 2 -12.55 70.91 44.02
CA SER A 2 -11.30 71.53 44.54
C SER A 2 -10.42 70.48 45.25
N ALA A 3 -9.14 70.24 44.97
CA ALA A 3 -8.19 70.71 43.91
C ALA A 3 -7.13 69.58 43.68
N THR A 4 -6.53 69.38 42.50
CA THR A 4 -5.26 69.99 41.99
C THR A 4 -4.09 69.90 43.01
N THR A 5 -2.87 69.43 42.71
CA THR A 5 -1.90 69.67 41.58
C THR A 5 -0.87 68.49 41.57
N ARG A 6 0.22 68.30 40.78
CA ARG A 6 0.99 69.03 39.72
C ARG A 6 1.76 68.00 38.82
N ARG A 7 2.90 68.38 38.22
CA ARG A 7 3.92 67.58 37.48
C ARG A 7 5.32 68.20 37.70
N PRO A 8 6.44 67.54 37.32
CA PRO A 8 7.10 67.69 35.98
C PRO A 8 7.37 66.30 35.33
N SER A 9 8.01 66.03 34.16
CA SER A 9 8.75 66.78 33.11
C SER A 9 10.27 67.04 33.37
N THR A 10 11.20 67.20 32.39
CA THR A 10 11.13 67.24 30.90
C THR A 10 12.53 66.95 30.25
N SER A 11 12.55 66.52 28.96
CA SER A 11 13.64 66.72 27.95
C SER A 11 14.91 65.80 28.01
N ARG A 12 15.71 65.56 26.94
CA ARG A 12 15.67 65.98 25.51
C ARG A 12 16.58 65.14 24.55
N THR A 13 16.28 65.13 23.23
CA THR A 13 17.19 64.86 22.04
C THR A 13 17.80 63.43 21.91
N THR A 14 18.20 62.83 20.77
CA THR A 14 18.37 63.14 19.30
C THR A 14 18.57 61.78 18.55
N VAL A 15 18.46 61.54 17.21
CA VAL A 15 17.92 62.24 16.01
C VAL A 15 17.60 61.18 14.89
N SER A 16 17.25 61.57 13.65
CA SER A 16 16.78 60.72 12.52
C SER A 16 17.83 60.28 11.47
N ILE A 17 17.50 59.29 10.63
CA ILE A 17 17.84 59.19 9.18
C ILE A 17 16.75 58.35 8.45
N ASP A 18 16.61 58.50 7.14
CA ASP A 18 15.46 58.07 6.31
C ASP A 18 15.88 57.20 5.09
N SER A 19 14.88 56.70 4.35
CA SER A 19 14.87 56.20 2.96
C SER A 19 15.09 54.70 2.69
N SER A 20 14.11 54.10 2.00
CA SER A 20 14.21 52.89 1.17
C SER A 20 12.99 52.86 0.22
N PRO A 21 13.14 52.51 -1.07
CA PRO A 21 12.13 52.82 -2.09
C PRO A 21 10.95 51.84 -2.14
N ARG A 22 9.79 52.33 -2.58
CA ARG A 22 8.64 51.48 -2.97
C ARG A 22 8.87 50.88 -4.36
N VAL A 23 8.54 49.60 -4.52
CA VAL A 23 8.34 48.91 -5.80
C VAL A 23 6.86 48.51 -5.88
N PRO A 24 6.15 48.69 -7.01
CA PRO A 24 4.69 48.62 -7.04
C PRO A 24 4.14 47.19 -6.99
N ALA A 25 2.89 47.06 -6.53
CA ALA A 25 2.14 45.82 -6.61
C ALA A 25 1.82 45.47 -8.08
N MET A 26 2.10 44.24 -8.49
CA MET A 26 1.85 43.77 -9.86
C MET A 26 0.71 42.76 -9.90
N THR A 27 -0.28 43.03 -10.75
CA THR A 27 -1.51 42.24 -10.90
C THR A 27 -1.22 40.82 -11.38
N ILE A 28 -1.80 39.81 -10.72
CA ILE A 28 -1.71 38.41 -11.16
C ILE A 28 -2.69 38.19 -12.33
N THR A 29 -2.21 38.41 -13.56
CA THR A 29 -2.95 38.06 -14.78
C THR A 29 -2.81 36.57 -15.06
N SER A 30 -3.94 35.87 -15.26
CA SER A 30 -3.96 34.42 -15.46
C SER A 30 -3.54 34.01 -16.88
N THR A 31 -2.35 33.43 -17.05
CA THR A 31 -1.91 32.80 -18.30
C THR A 31 -1.77 31.28 -18.14
N SER A 32 -2.63 30.51 -18.82
CA SER A 32 -2.62 29.05 -18.80
C SER A 32 -1.35 28.46 -19.45
N PRO A 33 -0.64 27.49 -18.83
CA PRO A 33 0.53 26.85 -19.44
C PRO A 33 0.13 25.87 -20.55
N VAL A 34 0.89 25.88 -21.65
CA VAL A 34 0.72 24.97 -22.79
C VAL A 34 1.29 23.58 -22.48
N ILE A 35 0.59 22.52 -22.92
CA ILE A 35 0.93 21.13 -22.59
C ILE A 35 2.04 20.59 -23.50
N SER A 36 3.28 20.50 -22.98
CA SER A 36 4.34 19.68 -23.57
C SER A 36 4.28 18.23 -23.05
N LYS A 37 3.82 17.29 -23.87
CA LYS A 37 3.84 15.85 -23.55
C LYS A 37 5.29 15.33 -23.58
N GLY A 38 5.89 15.01 -22.43
CA GLY A 38 7.26 14.48 -22.42
C GLY A 38 7.92 14.11 -21.07
N GLY A 39 7.31 14.43 -19.93
CA GLY A 39 7.86 14.13 -18.60
C GLY A 39 6.80 13.57 -17.65
N SER A 40 7.21 12.81 -16.64
CA SER A 40 6.30 12.26 -15.62
C SER A 40 6.41 13.01 -14.29
N ASP A 41 6.41 14.34 -14.36
CA ASP A 41 6.49 15.22 -13.21
C ASP A 41 5.09 15.44 -12.64
N ILE A 42 4.89 15.06 -11.38
CA ILE A 42 3.65 15.27 -10.64
C ILE A 42 3.95 16.25 -9.51
N HIS A 43 3.79 17.54 -9.79
CA HIS A 43 3.85 18.56 -8.75
C HIS A 43 2.63 18.43 -7.82
N THR A 44 2.91 18.40 -6.53
CA THR A 44 1.97 18.64 -5.43
C THR A 44 2.58 19.71 -4.52
N GLN A 45 1.76 20.44 -3.78
CA GLN A 45 2.18 21.72 -3.17
C GLN A 45 3.14 21.57 -1.98
N ASP A 46 3.20 20.38 -1.38
CA ASP A 46 3.84 20.15 -0.08
C ASP A 46 5.05 19.18 -0.16
N GLY A 47 6.15 19.64 -0.76
CA GLY A 47 7.48 19.02 -0.64
C GLY A 47 7.81 17.87 -1.61
N THR A 48 8.76 18.10 -2.52
CA THR A 48 9.19 17.10 -3.51
C THR A 48 10.12 16.04 -2.88
N ILE A 49 9.68 14.78 -2.88
CA ILE A 49 10.60 13.63 -2.78
C ILE A 49 11.22 13.41 -4.17
N HIS A 50 12.49 13.82 -4.35
CA HIS A 50 13.26 13.55 -5.57
C HIS A 50 13.67 12.07 -5.64
N VAL A 51 12.73 11.20 -6.03
CA VAL A 51 13.00 9.83 -6.49
C VAL A 51 12.64 9.76 -7.98
N GLN A 52 13.52 10.30 -8.81
CA GLN A 52 13.53 9.94 -10.23
C GLN A 52 14.23 8.58 -10.40
N PRO A 53 13.75 7.71 -11.32
CA PRO A 53 14.36 6.42 -11.58
C PRO A 53 15.66 6.60 -12.38
N TYR A 54 16.81 6.64 -11.69
CA TYR A 54 18.11 6.69 -12.36
C TYR A 54 18.32 5.43 -13.21
N ARG A 55 18.86 5.63 -14.41
CA ARG A 55 19.04 4.61 -15.45
C ARG A 55 20.48 4.67 -15.93
N GLN A 56 21.32 3.75 -15.43
CA GLN A 56 22.74 3.71 -15.77
C GLN A 56 22.98 3.57 -17.27
N SER A 57 24.05 4.21 -17.76
CA SER A 57 24.60 4.02 -19.11
C SER A 57 25.06 2.55 -19.32
N SER A 58 25.70 1.99 -18.29
CA SER A 58 26.30 0.64 -18.30
C SER A 58 25.31 -0.52 -18.01
N THR A 59 24.42 -0.38 -17.01
CA THR A 59 23.53 -1.48 -16.57
C THR A 59 22.05 -1.16 -16.78
N LYS A 60 21.27 -2.12 -17.30
CA LYS A 60 19.80 -1.99 -17.46
C LYS A 60 18.99 -2.10 -16.15
N GLN A 61 19.58 -1.75 -15.00
CA GLN A 61 18.92 -1.78 -13.69
C GLN A 61 18.43 -0.38 -13.28
N LEU A 62 17.33 -0.34 -12.52
CA LEU A 62 16.71 0.89 -12.01
C LEU A 62 16.85 0.91 -10.49
N ARG A 63 17.42 1.98 -9.92
CA ARG A 63 17.61 2.17 -8.47
C ARG A 63 17.06 3.53 -8.04
N ALA A 64 16.36 3.58 -6.91
CA ALA A 64 16.18 4.81 -6.16
C ALA A 64 17.44 5.11 -5.37
N VAL A 65 17.97 6.30 -5.57
CA VAL A 65 18.75 6.98 -4.52
C VAL A 65 17.73 7.46 -3.49
N ILE A 66 17.98 7.20 -2.20
CA ILE A 66 17.22 7.81 -1.11
C ILE A 66 18.05 9.00 -0.63
N THR A 67 17.69 10.19 -1.10
CA THR A 67 18.39 11.42 -0.76
C THR A 67 17.97 11.88 0.63
N PHE A 68 18.73 11.46 1.66
CA PHE A 68 18.57 11.97 3.01
C PHE A 68 18.92 13.46 3.06
N THR A 69 18.11 14.26 3.75
CA THR A 69 18.32 15.72 3.87
C THR A 69 17.94 16.20 5.27
N PRO A 70 18.57 17.26 5.80
CA PRO A 70 18.22 17.77 7.14
C PRO A 70 16.77 18.28 7.15
N ARG A 71 15.93 17.66 8.00
CA ARG A 71 14.48 17.93 8.14
C ARG A 71 14.05 17.70 9.58
N SER A 72 13.22 18.58 10.12
CA SER A 72 12.50 18.36 11.39
C SER A 72 11.41 17.31 11.21
N SER A 73 10.84 16.80 12.32
CA SER A 73 9.62 15.99 12.24
C SER A 73 8.42 16.87 11.83
N ALA A 74 7.33 16.26 11.36
CA ALA A 74 6.14 17.03 10.96
C ALA A 74 5.49 17.76 12.16
N PHE A 75 5.45 17.13 13.35
CA PHE A 75 4.97 17.81 14.56
C PHE A 75 5.94 18.88 15.10
N GLU A 76 7.25 18.76 14.87
CA GLU A 76 8.23 19.82 15.18
C GLU A 76 8.08 21.00 14.18
N ALA A 77 7.75 20.73 12.90
CA ALA A 77 7.49 21.75 11.89
C ALA A 77 6.19 22.54 12.10
N SER A 78 5.12 21.88 12.57
CA SER A 78 3.80 22.47 12.87
C SER A 78 3.77 23.49 14.04
N GLY A 79 4.92 23.99 14.50
CA GLY A 79 5.03 24.95 15.60
C GLY A 79 4.26 26.26 15.37
N SER A 80 4.03 26.63 14.10
CA SER A 80 3.27 27.81 13.64
C SER A 80 1.82 27.53 13.23
N ASP A 81 1.33 26.28 13.28
CA ASP A 81 0.00 25.95 12.74
C ASP A 81 -1.16 26.39 13.65
N PRO A 82 -2.27 26.89 13.08
CA PRO A 82 -3.46 27.28 13.86
C PRO A 82 -4.09 26.10 14.60
N PHE A 83 -3.86 24.87 14.15
CA PHE A 83 -4.36 23.64 14.79
C PHE A 83 -3.59 23.23 16.05
N ARG A 84 -2.49 23.91 16.41
CA ARG A 84 -1.71 23.64 17.63
C ARG A 84 -2.55 23.72 18.91
N GLY A 85 -3.63 24.52 18.92
CA GLY A 85 -4.60 24.54 20.02
C GLY A 85 -5.30 23.19 20.25
N PHE A 86 -5.64 22.45 19.19
CA PHE A 86 -6.25 21.12 19.31
C PHE A 86 -5.24 20.07 19.83
N TYR A 87 -3.98 20.16 19.41
CA TYR A 87 -2.90 19.32 19.95
C TYR A 87 -2.72 19.55 21.46
N SER A 88 -2.71 20.80 21.91
CA SER A 88 -2.66 21.15 23.33
C SER A 88 -3.90 20.67 24.10
N LEU A 89 -5.09 20.87 23.55
CA LEU A 89 -6.36 20.42 24.14
C LEU A 89 -6.42 18.88 24.27
N PHE A 90 -5.90 18.14 23.29
CA PHE A 90 -5.79 16.68 23.35
C PHE A 90 -4.96 16.25 24.55
N TRP A 91 -3.75 16.79 24.74
CA TRP A 91 -2.90 16.41 25.87
C TRP A 91 -3.47 16.81 27.22
N ILE A 92 -4.08 17.99 27.34
CA ILE A 92 -4.83 18.40 28.55
C ILE A 92 -5.96 17.40 28.85
N SER A 93 -6.73 17.01 27.84
CA SER A 93 -7.81 16.03 27.98
C SER A 93 -7.30 14.64 28.38
N MET A 94 -6.14 14.21 27.87
CA MET A 94 -5.50 12.94 28.24
C MET A 94 -4.96 12.96 29.68
N VAL A 95 -4.40 14.08 30.15
CA VAL A 95 -3.97 14.23 31.55
C VAL A 95 -5.17 14.21 32.50
N LEU A 96 -6.26 14.89 32.14
CA LEU A 96 -7.51 14.85 32.92
C LEU A 96 -8.15 13.45 32.93
N LEU A 97 -8.11 12.72 31.82
CA LEU A 97 -8.56 11.32 31.71
C LEU A 97 -7.74 10.39 32.62
N LEU A 98 -6.41 10.54 32.61
CA LEU A 98 -5.49 9.79 33.48
C LEU A 98 -5.77 10.09 34.95
N LEU A 99 -5.81 11.36 35.35
CA LEU A 99 -6.08 11.79 36.73
C LEU A 99 -7.44 11.26 37.22
N ARG A 100 -8.50 11.41 36.43
CA ARG A 100 -9.84 10.89 36.74
C ARG A 100 -9.83 9.37 36.94
N THR A 101 -9.10 8.64 36.10
CA THR A 101 -9.01 7.18 36.21
C THR A 101 -8.26 6.77 37.48
N TYR A 102 -7.12 7.40 37.77
CA TYR A 102 -6.33 7.14 38.98
C TYR A 102 -7.11 7.42 40.27
N VAL A 103 -7.83 8.54 40.33
CA VAL A 103 -8.65 8.92 41.49
C VAL A 103 -9.79 7.92 41.70
N ASN A 104 -10.50 7.53 40.63
CA ASN A 104 -11.55 6.51 40.71
C ASN A 104 -10.99 5.16 41.18
N ASN A 105 -9.85 4.72 40.64
CA ASN A 105 -9.19 3.48 41.04
C ASN A 105 -8.79 3.48 42.51
N PHE A 106 -8.22 4.61 42.99
CA PHE A 106 -7.80 4.75 44.37
C PHE A 106 -8.99 4.63 45.33
N PHE A 107 -10.14 5.25 45.02
CA PHE A 107 -11.35 5.12 45.81
C PHE A 107 -12.04 3.74 45.72
N GLN A 108 -11.86 2.99 44.62
CA GLN A 108 -12.48 1.67 44.45
C GLN A 108 -11.63 0.51 44.98
N ASN A 109 -10.31 0.58 44.81
CA ASN A 109 -9.38 -0.53 45.03
C ASN A 109 -8.30 -0.23 46.09
N GLY A 110 -8.20 1.01 46.59
CA GLY A 110 -7.13 1.45 47.49
C GLY A 110 -5.78 1.72 46.82
N TYR A 111 -5.68 1.55 45.51
CA TYR A 111 -4.46 1.81 44.71
C TYR A 111 -4.79 2.49 43.38
N PRO A 112 -3.91 3.35 42.83
CA PRO A 112 -4.22 4.17 41.64
C PRO A 112 -4.10 3.41 40.31
N LEU A 113 -3.25 2.38 40.25
CA LEU A 113 -3.05 1.48 39.11
C LEU A 113 -2.86 0.06 39.64
N SER A 114 -3.35 -0.95 38.92
CA SER A 114 -2.93 -2.32 39.16
C SER A 114 -1.50 -2.51 38.61
N MET A 115 -0.73 -3.40 39.22
CA MET A 115 0.60 -3.80 38.70
C MET A 115 0.53 -4.98 37.72
N VAL A 116 -0.68 -5.50 37.43
CA VAL A 116 -0.87 -6.74 36.66
C VAL A 116 -0.32 -6.62 35.25
N PHE A 117 -0.71 -5.59 34.49
CA PHE A 117 -0.21 -5.40 33.13
C PHE A 117 1.29 -5.08 33.11
N ALA A 118 1.83 -4.44 34.17
CA ALA A 118 3.27 -4.21 34.32
C ALA A 118 4.07 -5.53 34.46
N THR A 119 3.51 -6.58 35.08
CA THR A 119 4.20 -7.89 35.17
C THR A 119 4.51 -8.52 33.81
N LEU A 120 3.71 -8.21 32.78
CA LEU A 120 3.93 -8.70 31.41
C LEU A 120 5.23 -8.16 30.78
N PHE A 121 5.74 -7.02 31.28
CA PHE A 121 7.01 -6.44 30.86
C PHE A 121 8.17 -6.91 31.75
N THR A 122 7.97 -7.02 33.06
CA THR A 122 9.06 -7.18 34.03
C THR A 122 9.47 -8.62 34.30
N ARG A 123 8.55 -9.59 34.23
CA ARG A 123 8.73 -10.99 34.69
C ARG A 123 10.04 -11.66 34.25
N ASP A 124 10.40 -11.51 32.97
CA ASP A 124 11.60 -12.10 32.35
C ASP A 124 12.56 -11.06 31.76
N ALA A 125 12.44 -9.78 32.15
CA ALA A 125 13.10 -8.65 31.49
C ALA A 125 14.64 -8.78 31.38
N LYS A 126 15.31 -9.37 32.37
CA LYS A 126 16.76 -9.62 32.33
C LYS A 126 17.16 -10.61 31.22
N THR A 127 16.40 -11.70 31.07
CA THR A 127 16.64 -12.71 30.03
C THR A 127 16.35 -12.12 28.65
N LEU A 128 15.29 -11.33 28.51
CA LEU A 128 14.97 -10.61 27.28
C LEU A 128 16.13 -9.70 26.86
N ALA A 129 16.65 -8.86 27.77
CA ALA A 129 17.76 -7.95 27.48
C ALA A 129 19.06 -8.68 27.08
N ILE A 130 19.35 -9.84 27.68
CA ILE A 130 20.52 -10.67 27.30
C ILE A 130 20.32 -11.30 25.92
N SER A 131 19.14 -11.85 25.62
CA SER A 131 18.83 -12.38 24.28
C SER A 131 18.87 -11.29 23.21
N ASP A 132 18.41 -10.08 23.53
CA ASP A 132 18.44 -8.93 22.63
C ASP A 132 19.88 -8.43 22.37
N ALA A 133 20.72 -8.38 23.40
CA ALA A 133 22.14 -8.10 23.25
C ALA A 133 22.86 -9.15 22.37
N VAL A 134 22.56 -10.44 22.54
CA VAL A 134 23.11 -11.52 21.69
C VAL A 134 22.63 -11.36 20.24
N LEU A 135 21.35 -11.06 20.02
CA LEU A 135 20.78 -10.77 18.71
C LEU A 135 21.49 -9.58 18.05
N VAL A 136 21.65 -8.44 18.73
CA VAL A 136 22.34 -7.26 18.20
C VAL A 136 23.81 -7.58 17.90
N CYS A 137 24.53 -8.24 18.82
CA CYS A 137 25.92 -8.66 18.61
C CYS A 137 26.08 -9.60 17.40
N SER A 138 25.12 -10.49 17.13
CA SER A 138 25.18 -11.38 15.96
C SER A 138 25.25 -10.62 14.63
N THR A 139 24.59 -9.46 14.53
CA THR A 139 24.57 -8.66 13.28
C THR A 139 25.96 -8.21 12.83
N PHE A 140 26.89 -8.00 13.75
CA PHE A 140 28.25 -7.52 13.46
C PHE A 140 29.06 -8.50 12.58
N VAL A 141 28.63 -9.75 12.44
CA VAL A 141 29.15 -10.73 11.47
C VAL A 141 29.06 -10.22 10.02
N CYS A 142 28.16 -9.27 9.72
CA CYS A 142 28.06 -8.66 8.39
C CYS A 142 29.30 -7.81 8.01
N VAL A 143 30.06 -7.31 8.99
CA VAL A 143 31.27 -6.49 8.73
C VAL A 143 32.43 -7.33 8.17
N PRO A 144 32.88 -8.44 8.79
CA PRO A 144 33.88 -9.32 8.18
C PRO A 144 33.37 -9.96 6.88
N PHE A 145 32.06 -10.24 6.75
CA PHE A 145 31.47 -10.70 5.48
C PHE A 145 31.65 -9.66 4.36
N VAL A 146 31.35 -8.38 4.62
CA VAL A 146 31.59 -7.29 3.65
C VAL A 146 33.08 -7.09 3.36
N LYS A 147 33.98 -7.29 4.33
CA LYS A 147 35.44 -7.30 4.07
C LYS A 147 35.87 -8.48 3.19
N ALA A 148 35.20 -9.63 3.25
CA ALA A 148 35.44 -10.76 2.34
C ALA A 148 34.93 -10.50 0.91
N LEU A 149 33.83 -9.77 0.74
CA LEU A 149 33.37 -9.25 -0.55
C LEU A 149 34.40 -8.26 -1.14
N GLN A 150 34.82 -7.27 -0.33
CA GLN A 150 35.81 -6.25 -0.71
C GLN A 150 37.13 -6.87 -1.19
N LYS A 151 37.64 -7.89 -0.49
CA LYS A 151 38.86 -8.63 -0.86
C LYS A 151 38.69 -9.57 -2.07
N GLY A 152 37.49 -9.68 -2.65
CA GLY A 152 37.22 -10.52 -3.80
C GLY A 152 37.10 -12.02 -3.53
N TYR A 153 37.18 -12.46 -2.26
CA TYR A 153 37.06 -13.88 -1.89
C TYR A 153 35.67 -14.46 -2.22
N ILE A 154 34.63 -13.63 -2.19
CA ILE A 154 33.24 -14.01 -2.45
C ILE A 154 32.64 -13.02 -3.46
N ARG A 155 31.98 -13.52 -4.51
CA ARG A 155 31.19 -12.69 -5.43
C ARG A 155 29.84 -12.36 -4.78
N TYR A 156 29.48 -11.08 -4.74
CA TYR A 156 28.22 -10.65 -4.12
C TYR A 156 26.98 -11.27 -4.80
N TYR A 157 26.86 -11.09 -6.12
CA TYR A 157 25.77 -11.70 -6.90
C TYR A 157 25.90 -13.23 -6.93
N TYR A 158 24.77 -13.91 -6.79
CA TYR A 158 24.67 -15.35 -6.52
C TYR A 158 25.26 -15.75 -5.16
N THR A 159 26.58 -15.96 -5.06
CA THR A 159 27.21 -16.61 -3.90
C THR A 159 26.99 -15.83 -2.59
N GLY A 160 27.29 -14.53 -2.58
CA GLY A 160 27.12 -13.70 -1.40
C GLY A 160 25.66 -13.50 -0.99
N GLN A 161 24.75 -13.39 -1.97
CA GLN A 161 23.31 -13.29 -1.73
C GLN A 161 22.72 -14.57 -1.13
N ILE A 162 23.16 -15.75 -1.57
CA ILE A 162 22.74 -17.04 -1.00
C ILE A 162 23.21 -17.16 0.46
N ILE A 163 24.47 -16.85 0.75
CA ILE A 163 25.02 -16.87 2.12
C ILE A 163 24.25 -15.90 3.04
N LEU A 164 24.00 -14.66 2.57
CA LEU A 164 23.22 -13.67 3.31
C LEU A 164 21.80 -14.18 3.63
N HIS A 165 21.09 -14.74 2.66
CA HIS A 165 19.73 -15.22 2.88
C HIS A 165 19.66 -16.46 3.78
N ILE A 166 20.64 -17.38 3.69
CA ILE A 166 20.77 -18.49 4.64
C ILE A 166 20.97 -17.95 6.07
N TYR A 167 21.91 -17.01 6.25
CA TYR A 167 22.13 -16.36 7.55
C TYR A 167 20.85 -15.70 8.10
N GLN A 168 20.11 -14.96 7.26
CA GLN A 168 18.86 -14.32 7.67
C GLN A 168 17.78 -15.34 8.09
N VAL A 169 17.58 -16.40 7.30
CA VAL A 169 16.59 -17.44 7.58
C VAL A 169 16.94 -18.20 8.86
N VAL A 170 18.21 -18.58 9.05
CA VAL A 170 18.68 -19.26 10.27
C VAL A 170 18.51 -18.36 11.49
N THR A 171 18.92 -17.08 11.41
CA THR A 171 18.78 -16.13 12.53
C THR A 171 17.32 -15.90 12.91
N LEU A 172 16.43 -15.74 11.91
CA LEU A 172 15.00 -15.58 12.14
C LEU A 172 14.36 -16.84 12.74
N ALA A 173 14.71 -18.03 12.23
CA ALA A 173 14.21 -19.31 12.74
C ALA A 173 14.65 -19.55 14.19
N LEU A 174 15.93 -19.30 14.51
CA LEU A 174 16.45 -19.39 15.88
C LEU A 174 15.75 -18.41 16.82
N ALA A 175 15.55 -17.16 16.41
CA ALA A 175 14.85 -16.15 17.21
C ALA A 175 13.39 -16.54 17.48
N ILE A 176 12.67 -17.04 16.47
CA ILE A 176 11.29 -17.54 16.61
C ILE A 176 11.28 -18.74 17.56
N GLN A 177 12.11 -19.76 17.31
CA GLN A 177 12.16 -20.97 18.12
C GLN A 177 12.54 -20.67 19.58
N TRP A 178 13.37 -19.65 19.83
CA TRP A 178 13.65 -19.15 21.17
C TRP A 178 12.41 -18.56 21.86
N THR A 179 11.62 -17.72 21.19
CA THR A 179 10.36 -17.19 21.79
C THR A 179 9.34 -18.27 22.12
N PHE A 180 9.22 -19.31 21.28
CA PHE A 180 8.35 -20.45 21.57
C PHE A 180 8.89 -21.30 22.74
N ASN A 181 10.19 -21.62 22.75
CA ASN A 181 10.81 -22.47 23.78
C ASN A 181 10.89 -21.78 25.16
N ARG A 182 11.07 -20.45 25.21
CA ARG A 182 11.10 -19.69 26.47
C ARG A 182 9.71 -19.29 26.98
N GLU A 183 8.66 -19.53 26.20
CA GLU A 183 7.26 -19.29 26.56
C GLU A 183 6.87 -17.83 26.91
N TRP A 184 7.72 -16.84 26.61
CA TRP A 184 7.59 -15.45 27.06
C TRP A 184 6.21 -14.81 26.88
N PRO A 185 5.83 -13.86 27.77
CA PRO A 185 4.66 -12.99 27.61
C PRO A 185 4.55 -12.40 26.20
N TRP A 186 3.31 -12.29 25.70
CA TRP A 186 3.04 -11.88 24.31
C TRP A 186 3.69 -10.54 23.92
N VAL A 187 3.84 -9.62 24.87
CA VAL A 187 4.51 -8.33 24.69
C VAL A 187 6.01 -8.50 24.43
N GLN A 188 6.70 -9.30 25.26
CA GLN A 188 8.14 -9.55 25.16
C GLN A 188 8.47 -10.35 23.88
N SER A 189 7.67 -11.38 23.58
CA SER A 189 7.77 -12.16 22.34
C SER A 189 7.58 -11.27 21.10
N GLY A 190 6.59 -10.37 21.12
CA GLY A 190 6.36 -9.40 20.05
C GLY A 190 7.51 -8.41 19.88
N PHE A 191 8.04 -7.86 20.98
CA PHE A 191 9.21 -6.98 20.96
C PHE A 191 10.43 -7.67 20.34
N PHE A 192 10.80 -8.86 20.82
CA PHE A 192 11.99 -9.56 20.35
C PHE A 192 11.88 -9.97 18.86
N THR A 193 10.71 -10.42 18.41
CA THR A 193 10.47 -10.70 16.98
C THR A 193 10.53 -9.44 16.13
N LEU A 194 9.93 -8.32 16.57
CA LEU A 194 9.99 -7.06 15.83
C LEU A 194 11.42 -6.51 15.75
N HIS A 195 12.19 -6.58 16.85
CA HIS A 195 13.57 -6.13 16.88
C HIS A 195 14.47 -7.04 16.02
N THR A 196 14.23 -8.36 16.01
CA THR A 196 14.87 -9.31 15.07
C THR A 196 14.62 -8.91 13.62
N LEU A 197 13.38 -8.58 13.24
CA LEU A 197 13.07 -8.14 11.88
C LEU A 197 13.82 -6.84 11.52
N VAL A 198 13.88 -5.87 12.43
CA VAL A 198 14.66 -4.63 12.24
C VAL A 198 16.16 -4.91 12.08
N MET A 199 16.75 -5.79 12.90
CA MET A 199 18.15 -6.21 12.77
C MET A 199 18.43 -6.84 11.41
N LEU A 200 17.55 -7.72 10.94
CA LEU A 200 17.71 -8.42 9.66
C LEU A 200 17.51 -7.50 8.45
N MET A 201 16.65 -6.47 8.56
CA MET A 201 16.50 -5.41 7.55
C MET A 201 17.75 -4.51 7.50
N LYS A 202 18.27 -4.05 8.64
CA LYS A 202 19.53 -3.29 8.70
C LYS A 202 20.70 -4.09 8.11
N THR A 203 20.87 -5.33 8.55
CA THR A 203 21.89 -6.27 8.05
C THR A 203 21.80 -6.42 6.53
N TYR A 204 20.59 -6.64 5.99
CA TYR A 204 20.37 -6.72 4.54
C TYR A 204 20.79 -5.45 3.83
N SER A 205 20.33 -4.27 4.28
CA SER A 205 20.62 -3.02 3.58
C SER A 205 22.11 -2.66 3.59
N TYR A 206 22.82 -2.97 4.67
CA TYR A 206 24.27 -2.79 4.77
C TYR A 206 25.00 -3.70 3.78
N VAL A 207 24.72 -5.01 3.80
CA VAL A 207 25.39 -5.98 2.92
C VAL A 207 25.03 -5.77 1.45
N ALA A 208 23.77 -5.48 1.12
CA ALA A 208 23.34 -5.25 -0.26
C ALA A 208 23.98 -4.01 -0.88
N THR A 209 24.10 -2.93 -0.12
CA THR A 209 24.70 -1.67 -0.60
C THR A 209 26.23 -1.80 -0.74
N ASN A 210 26.91 -2.38 0.25
CA ASN A 210 28.35 -2.62 0.15
C ASN A 210 28.73 -3.69 -0.87
N GLY A 211 27.91 -4.73 -1.05
CA GLY A 211 28.10 -5.75 -2.08
C GLY A 211 27.94 -5.20 -3.50
N TYR A 212 27.02 -4.25 -3.70
CA TYR A 212 26.92 -3.47 -4.94
C TYR A 212 28.17 -2.60 -5.17
N LEU A 213 28.60 -1.83 -4.17
CA LEU A 213 29.81 -0.99 -4.28
C LEU A 213 31.07 -1.82 -4.54
N SER A 214 31.17 -3.02 -3.96
CA SER A 214 32.26 -3.96 -4.20
C SER A 214 32.27 -4.52 -5.63
N ASP A 215 31.10 -4.75 -6.24
CA ASP A 215 30.99 -5.16 -7.64
C ASP A 215 31.26 -3.99 -8.61
N LEU A 216 30.85 -2.77 -8.23
CA LEU A 216 31.13 -1.53 -8.95
C LEU A 216 32.63 -1.20 -8.96
N ALA A 217 33.32 -1.28 -7.81
CA ALA A 217 34.77 -1.08 -7.71
C ALA A 217 35.54 -2.10 -8.56
N ARG A 218 35.07 -3.36 -8.59
CA ARG A 218 35.62 -4.41 -9.45
C ARG A 218 35.41 -4.13 -10.93
N LYS A 219 34.25 -3.58 -11.33
CA LYS A 219 34.01 -3.12 -12.71
C LYS A 219 34.89 -1.94 -13.08
N ARG A 220 35.02 -0.94 -12.19
CA ARG A 220 35.89 0.23 -12.35
C ARG A 220 37.33 -0.18 -12.64
N ALA A 221 37.89 -1.11 -11.87
CA ALA A 221 39.24 -1.65 -12.11
C ALA A 221 39.37 -2.43 -13.45
N LEU A 222 38.35 -3.18 -13.87
CA LEU A 222 38.35 -3.86 -15.18
C LEU A 222 38.24 -2.87 -16.36
N THR A 223 37.46 -1.80 -16.21
CA THR A 223 37.35 -0.73 -17.22
C THR A 223 38.60 0.14 -17.28
N GLU A 224 39.32 0.27 -16.16
CA GLU A 224 40.62 0.94 -16.07
C GLU A 224 41.72 0.13 -16.78
N ASP A 225 41.77 -1.19 -16.58
CA ASP A 225 42.60 -2.13 -17.36
C ASP A 225 42.28 -2.08 -18.87
N GLN A 226 41.00 -2.02 -19.24
CA GLN A 226 40.55 -1.83 -20.63
C GLN A 226 40.96 -0.46 -21.19
N LEU A 227 40.96 0.60 -20.38
CA LEU A 227 41.39 1.93 -20.77
C LEU A 227 42.90 1.97 -21.01
N HIS A 228 43.70 1.40 -20.10
CA HIS A 228 45.16 1.32 -20.28
C HIS A 228 45.53 0.57 -21.57
N LYS A 229 44.95 -0.61 -21.81
CA LYS A 229 45.10 -1.34 -23.08
C LYS A 229 44.64 -0.55 -24.29
N SER A 230 43.58 0.26 -24.15
CA SER A 230 43.14 1.16 -25.23
C SER A 230 44.13 2.29 -25.50
N THR A 231 44.82 2.81 -24.48
CA THR A 231 45.87 3.84 -24.63
C THR A 231 47.18 3.30 -25.20
N GLU A 232 47.52 2.02 -24.96
CA GLU A 232 48.71 1.37 -25.55
C GLU A 232 48.68 1.40 -27.08
N PHE A 233 47.50 1.21 -27.71
CA PHE A 233 47.31 1.36 -29.15
C PHE A 233 47.48 2.79 -29.69
N VAL A 234 47.58 3.80 -28.81
CA VAL A 234 47.78 5.23 -29.16
C VAL A 234 49.16 5.71 -28.65
N GLY A 235 50.13 4.80 -28.51
CA GLY A 235 51.50 5.11 -28.08
C GLY A 235 51.69 5.21 -26.56
N GLY A 236 50.66 4.94 -25.76
CA GLY A 236 50.72 4.89 -24.29
C GLY A 236 49.75 5.84 -23.59
N TYR A 237 49.76 5.79 -22.26
CA TYR A 237 48.89 6.61 -21.43
C TYR A 237 49.26 8.11 -21.48
N GLU A 238 50.57 8.43 -21.58
CA GLU A 238 51.05 9.82 -21.59
C GLU A 238 50.81 10.53 -22.92
N THR A 239 50.91 9.84 -24.05
CA THR A 239 50.55 10.38 -25.38
C THR A 239 49.05 10.66 -25.46
N ALA A 240 48.21 9.71 -25.03
CA ALA A 240 46.77 9.91 -24.91
C ALA A 240 46.42 11.07 -23.96
N LEU A 241 47.18 11.28 -22.88
CA LEU A 241 47.01 12.43 -21.99
C LEU A 241 47.38 13.76 -22.66
N ALA A 242 48.39 13.78 -23.54
CA ALA A 242 48.75 14.95 -24.33
C ALA A 242 47.69 15.26 -25.40
N GLU A 243 47.22 14.26 -26.15
CA GLU A 243 46.13 14.40 -27.13
C GLU A 243 44.84 14.91 -26.48
N ALA A 244 44.43 14.32 -25.35
CA ALA A 244 43.24 14.76 -24.61
C ALA A 244 43.35 16.19 -24.08
N LYS A 245 44.56 16.67 -23.73
CA LYS A 245 44.82 18.07 -23.35
C LYS A 245 44.76 19.02 -24.55
N GLN A 246 45.32 18.63 -25.69
CA GLN A 246 45.27 19.42 -26.93
C GLN A 246 43.84 19.52 -27.50
N ALA A 247 43.01 18.50 -27.27
CA ALA A 247 41.59 18.48 -27.66
C ALA A 247 40.68 19.35 -26.76
N VAL A 248 41.17 19.92 -25.66
CA VAL A 248 40.39 20.87 -24.85
C VAL A 248 40.38 22.24 -25.56
N PRO A 249 39.21 22.78 -25.94
CA PRO A 249 39.16 24.14 -26.48
C PRO A 249 39.62 25.14 -25.41
N ALA A 250 40.54 26.03 -25.78
CA ALA A 250 41.08 27.04 -24.89
C ALA A 250 39.93 27.87 -24.28
N SER A 251 39.81 27.83 -22.96
CA SER A 251 38.87 28.71 -22.24
C SER A 251 39.34 30.16 -22.38
N PRO A 252 38.41 31.13 -22.49
CA PRO A 252 38.75 32.50 -22.83
C PRO A 252 39.70 33.12 -21.81
N GLN A 253 40.79 33.70 -22.31
CA GLN A 253 41.70 34.50 -21.49
C GLN A 253 40.95 35.73 -20.95
N SER A 254 41.27 36.12 -19.71
CA SER A 254 40.84 37.40 -19.16
C SER A 254 41.37 38.55 -20.03
N PRO A 255 40.55 39.56 -20.36
CA PRO A 255 40.97 40.64 -21.27
C PRO A 255 41.88 41.64 -20.55
N ASP A 256 43.19 41.37 -20.58
CA ASP A 256 44.19 42.34 -20.14
C ASP A 256 44.33 43.49 -21.14
N THR A 257 43.80 44.63 -20.72
CA THR A 257 44.04 46.01 -21.17
C THR A 257 45.10 46.21 -22.27
N GLN A 258 44.66 46.30 -23.53
CA GLN A 258 45.34 47.09 -24.56
C GLN A 258 44.35 47.93 -25.37
N SER A 259 44.82 49.05 -25.89
CA SER A 259 44.02 50.21 -26.28
C SER A 259 44.32 50.68 -27.70
N VAL A 260 43.31 51.26 -28.40
CA VAL A 260 43.48 52.28 -29.49
C VAL A 260 44.14 51.74 -30.79
N THR A 261 43.65 51.94 -32.03
CA THR A 261 42.46 52.59 -32.65
C THR A 261 42.23 51.98 -34.08
N PRO A 262 41.13 52.28 -34.80
CA PRO A 262 40.76 51.56 -36.04
C PRO A 262 41.19 52.23 -37.37
N ILE A 263 41.19 51.45 -38.46
CA ILE A 263 41.02 51.75 -39.92
C ILE A 263 41.31 50.41 -40.67
N GLY A 264 40.68 50.00 -41.77
CA GLY A 264 39.61 50.58 -42.60
C GLY A 264 38.88 49.50 -43.44
N THR A 265 38.12 49.92 -44.47
CA THR A 265 37.08 49.14 -45.20
C THR A 265 37.60 48.41 -46.50
N PRO A 266 36.78 47.63 -47.27
CA PRO A 266 37.23 46.39 -47.95
C PRO A 266 37.25 46.46 -49.50
N LEU A 267 37.52 45.31 -50.16
CA LEU A 267 37.06 44.75 -51.46
C LEU A 267 37.69 43.32 -51.57
N SER A 268 37.14 42.23 -52.15
CA SER A 268 36.53 41.97 -53.49
C SER A 268 37.60 42.01 -54.61
N ASP A 269 37.72 41.05 -55.55
CA ASP A 269 36.86 39.91 -55.92
C ASP A 269 37.63 38.81 -56.71
N LYS A 270 37.10 37.57 -56.77
CA LYS A 270 37.32 36.52 -57.82
C LYS A 270 38.70 35.87 -57.99
N GLU A 271 38.88 34.74 -58.68
CA GLU A 271 38.12 33.50 -59.02
C GLU A 271 39.22 32.42 -59.32
N VAL A 272 39.02 31.10 -59.25
CA VAL A 272 38.48 30.24 -60.35
C VAL A 272 38.53 28.76 -59.87
N SER A 273 37.39 28.05 -59.97
CA SER A 273 37.16 26.59 -60.23
C SER A 273 38.01 25.46 -59.56
N LEU A 274 37.66 24.17 -59.61
CA LEU A 274 36.52 23.47 -60.22
C LEU A 274 36.02 22.29 -59.33
N ASP A 275 34.79 21.85 -59.60
CA ASP A 275 34.02 20.84 -58.86
C ASP A 275 34.65 19.46 -58.64
N GLN A 276 34.18 18.78 -57.58
CA GLN A 276 33.45 17.54 -57.84
C GLN A 276 32.21 17.32 -56.93
N VAL A 277 31.15 16.77 -57.54
CA VAL A 277 29.94 16.19 -56.92
C VAL A 277 28.94 17.12 -56.20
N LYS A 278 28.57 18.25 -56.82
CA LYS A 278 27.19 18.78 -56.69
C LYS A 278 26.22 18.01 -57.62
N LEU A 279 25.94 16.73 -57.33
CA LEU A 279 25.13 15.88 -58.24
C LEU A 279 23.92 15.15 -57.62
N ARG A 280 23.61 15.32 -56.32
CA ARG A 280 22.47 14.62 -55.67
C ARG A 280 21.64 15.49 -54.71
N GLN A 281 21.28 16.71 -55.14
CA GLN A 281 20.41 17.60 -54.36
C GLN A 281 19.25 18.24 -55.16
N ARG A 282 18.98 17.79 -56.40
CA ARG A 282 17.85 18.29 -57.23
C ARG A 282 17.17 17.20 -58.06
N LEU A 283 16.68 16.15 -57.39
CA LEU A 283 15.65 15.24 -57.90
C LEU A 283 14.81 14.73 -56.72
N HIS A 284 13.50 14.59 -56.93
CA HIS A 284 12.48 14.18 -55.96
C HIS A 284 12.17 15.14 -54.80
N SER A 285 11.52 16.25 -55.15
CA SER A 285 10.50 16.87 -54.32
C SER A 285 9.11 16.27 -54.66
N ALA A 286 8.64 15.31 -53.86
CA ALA A 286 7.28 14.77 -53.89
C ALA A 286 6.95 14.14 -52.52
N GLU A 287 5.67 14.07 -52.15
CA GLU A 287 5.21 13.66 -50.81
C GLU A 287 5.01 12.11 -50.67
N PRO A 288 4.45 11.57 -49.57
CA PRO A 288 5.15 11.45 -48.28
C PRO A 288 5.10 10.01 -47.72
N VAL A 289 6.23 9.39 -47.37
CA VAL A 289 6.26 8.01 -46.84
C VAL A 289 7.10 7.86 -45.58
N LYS A 290 6.46 7.36 -44.51
CA LYS A 290 6.97 6.69 -43.29
C LYS A 290 8.39 7.05 -42.83
N LYS A 291 8.50 7.75 -41.69
CA LYS A 291 9.70 7.71 -40.84
C LYS A 291 9.84 6.34 -40.18
N GLU A 292 10.96 5.68 -40.43
CA GLU A 292 11.59 4.80 -39.43
C GLU A 292 12.48 5.68 -38.53
N GLU A 293 12.40 5.52 -37.21
CA GLU A 293 13.18 6.33 -36.27
C GLU A 293 14.58 5.74 -36.08
N SER A 294 15.58 6.32 -36.75
CA SER A 294 16.99 6.04 -36.48
C SER A 294 17.40 6.60 -35.11
N ILE A 295 18.12 5.78 -34.34
CA ILE A 295 18.34 6.01 -32.90
C ILE A 295 19.37 7.12 -32.69
N SER A 296 18.89 8.35 -32.47
CA SER A 296 19.69 9.40 -31.87
C SER A 296 19.85 9.15 -30.36
N ARG A 297 21.09 9.18 -29.86
CA ARG A 297 21.36 9.05 -28.42
C ARG A 297 20.94 10.37 -27.73
N PRO A 298 20.09 10.35 -26.69
CA PRO A 298 19.84 11.56 -25.91
C PRO A 298 21.12 11.97 -25.17
N ARG A 299 21.40 13.28 -25.14
CA ARG A 299 22.45 13.84 -24.26
C ARG A 299 22.10 13.54 -22.81
N SER A 300 23.11 13.18 -22.01
CA SER A 300 22.97 12.98 -20.56
C SER A 300 22.70 14.31 -19.85
N SER A 301 21.43 14.55 -19.48
CA SER A 301 21.07 15.67 -18.61
C SER A 301 21.59 15.43 -17.19
N SER A 302 22.53 16.25 -16.72
CA SER A 302 23.09 16.20 -15.36
C SER A 302 22.04 16.55 -14.31
N TYR A 303 21.43 15.54 -13.71
CA TYR A 303 20.39 15.68 -12.68
C TYR A 303 20.97 15.90 -11.28
N PHE A 304 21.45 17.13 -11.04
CA PHE A 304 21.75 17.63 -9.70
C PHE A 304 21.09 19.00 -9.51
N PRO A 305 20.52 19.31 -8.32
CA PRO A 305 20.02 20.65 -8.03
C PRO A 305 21.18 21.65 -8.02
N ALA A 306 20.94 22.88 -8.45
CA ALA A 306 21.94 23.94 -8.45
C ALA A 306 22.20 24.43 -7.01
N GLY A 307 23.22 23.85 -6.36
CA GLY A 307 23.70 24.25 -5.05
C GLY A 307 24.86 23.38 -4.58
N ASP A 308 26.06 23.97 -4.50
CA ASP A 308 27.24 23.50 -3.76
C ASP A 308 27.60 22.02 -3.83
N ALA A 309 27.54 21.45 -5.04
CA ALA A 309 28.12 20.14 -5.36
C ALA A 309 29.42 20.32 -6.18
N PRO A 310 30.61 20.47 -5.54
CA PRO A 310 31.89 20.43 -6.25
C PRO A 310 32.03 19.14 -7.05
N VAL A 311 31.94 19.22 -8.37
CA VAL A 311 31.99 18.05 -9.26
C VAL A 311 33.35 17.37 -9.08
N LEU A 312 33.37 16.04 -8.94
CA LEU A 312 34.62 15.28 -8.95
C LEU A 312 35.32 15.55 -10.29
N PRO A 313 36.59 15.98 -10.34
CA PRO A 313 37.22 16.39 -11.59
C PRO A 313 37.12 15.25 -12.62
N PRO A 314 36.61 15.52 -13.84
CA PRO A 314 36.37 14.48 -14.84
C PRO A 314 37.69 13.79 -15.21
N HIS A 315 37.63 12.50 -15.50
CA HIS A 315 38.84 11.74 -15.82
C HIS A 315 39.60 12.42 -17.00
N PRO A 316 40.94 12.62 -16.92
CA PRO A 316 41.65 13.46 -17.88
C PRO A 316 41.46 13.10 -19.37
N LEU A 317 41.19 11.82 -19.65
CA LEU A 317 40.95 11.29 -21.00
C LEU A 317 39.49 11.40 -21.49
N VAL A 318 38.57 12.08 -20.77
CA VAL A 318 37.17 12.25 -21.20
C VAL A 318 37.05 13.00 -22.54
N ASN A 319 37.96 13.95 -22.80
CA ASN A 319 37.97 14.75 -24.03
C ASN A 319 38.87 14.15 -25.13
N HIS A 320 39.26 12.87 -25.03
CA HIS A 320 40.16 12.22 -25.99
C HIS A 320 39.54 12.17 -27.40
N PRO A 321 40.30 12.45 -28.48
CA PRO A 321 39.76 12.46 -29.85
C PRO A 321 39.23 11.09 -30.30
N SER A 322 39.81 9.97 -29.80
CA SER A 322 39.28 8.63 -30.07
C SER A 322 38.08 8.29 -29.18
N SER A 323 36.94 7.98 -29.81
CA SER A 323 35.64 7.80 -29.14
C SER A 323 35.61 6.66 -28.12
N ASN A 324 36.38 5.60 -28.32
CA ASN A 324 36.47 4.48 -27.38
C ASN A 324 37.13 4.91 -26.06
N ILE A 325 38.24 5.65 -26.11
CA ILE A 325 38.95 6.15 -24.92
C ILE A 325 38.10 7.17 -24.17
N ALA A 326 37.45 8.09 -24.88
CA ALA A 326 36.52 9.06 -24.29
C ALA A 326 35.34 8.38 -23.57
N VAL A 327 34.71 7.36 -24.18
CA VAL A 327 33.60 6.61 -23.57
C VAL A 327 34.05 5.80 -22.36
N LEU A 328 35.22 5.16 -22.40
CA LEU A 328 35.79 4.45 -21.26
C LEU A 328 36.09 5.42 -20.11
N ALA A 329 36.77 6.54 -20.38
CA ALA A 329 37.06 7.59 -19.40
C ALA A 329 35.80 8.25 -18.80
N GLN A 330 34.76 8.47 -19.61
CA GLN A 330 33.46 8.93 -19.11
C GLN A 330 32.85 7.88 -18.17
N SER A 331 32.87 6.59 -18.55
CA SER A 331 32.32 5.53 -17.69
C SER A 331 33.09 5.32 -16.38
N LEU A 332 34.42 5.56 -16.36
CA LEU A 332 35.19 5.61 -15.11
C LEU A 332 34.78 6.80 -14.24
N THR A 333 34.55 7.97 -14.84
CA THR A 333 34.06 9.16 -14.13
C THR A 333 32.67 8.91 -13.52
N GLU A 334 31.75 8.27 -14.26
CA GLU A 334 30.44 7.85 -13.76
C GLU A 334 30.56 6.85 -12.59
N MET A 335 31.44 5.85 -12.71
CA MET A 335 31.65 4.85 -11.65
C MET A 335 32.35 5.41 -10.41
N ASP A 336 33.32 6.31 -10.55
CA ASP A 336 33.98 6.94 -9.40
C ASP A 336 33.06 7.90 -8.64
N LEU A 337 32.15 8.57 -9.34
CA LEU A 337 31.09 9.36 -8.71
C LEU A 337 30.06 8.48 -7.97
N GLU A 338 29.72 7.29 -8.49
CA GLU A 338 28.89 6.31 -7.77
C GLU A 338 29.63 5.62 -6.58
N LEU A 339 30.97 5.61 -6.55
CA LEU A 339 31.80 5.05 -5.47
C LEU A 339 32.07 6.03 -4.32
N THR A 340 31.76 7.32 -4.50
CA THR A 340 31.87 8.38 -3.48
C THR A 340 30.51 8.77 -2.91
N SER A 341 30.45 9.12 -1.62
CA SER A 341 29.24 9.74 -1.05
C SER A 341 28.99 11.15 -1.62
N THR A 342 27.71 11.51 -1.75
CA THR A 342 27.26 12.85 -2.14
C THR A 342 27.28 13.88 -1.00
N GLY A 343 27.73 13.49 0.19
CA GLY A 343 27.76 14.33 1.38
C GLY A 343 29.00 15.20 1.51
N LYS A 344 29.11 15.89 2.65
CA LYS A 344 30.18 16.87 2.94
C LYS A 344 31.55 16.20 3.06
N ASN A 345 31.59 14.97 3.57
CA ASN A 345 32.83 14.26 3.89
C ASN A 345 33.32 13.32 2.77
N ARG A 346 32.52 13.11 1.71
CA ARG A 346 32.92 12.40 0.46
C ARG A 346 33.58 11.04 0.69
N ILE A 347 33.03 10.27 1.62
CA ILE A 347 33.48 8.94 1.99
C ILE A 347 33.42 8.03 0.75
N ARG A 348 34.59 7.59 0.27
CA ARG A 348 34.75 6.66 -0.86
C ARG A 348 34.81 5.22 -0.35
N PHE A 349 34.15 4.29 -1.05
CA PHE A 349 34.36 2.87 -0.84
C PHE A 349 35.84 2.51 -1.14
N PRO A 350 36.56 1.74 -0.30
CA PRO A 350 36.08 0.89 0.79
C PRO A 350 36.25 1.49 2.21
N ASN A 351 36.59 2.78 2.34
CA ASN A 351 36.95 3.39 3.63
C ASN A 351 35.78 3.41 4.64
N ASN A 352 34.55 3.17 4.19
CA ASN A 352 33.37 3.06 5.02
C ASN A 352 33.27 1.73 5.80
N ILE A 353 34.08 0.69 5.52
CA ILE A 353 33.93 -0.66 6.09
C ILE A 353 34.64 -0.79 7.46
N SER A 354 34.04 -0.19 8.50
CA SER A 354 34.50 -0.27 9.90
C SER A 354 33.40 -0.75 10.85
N TYR A 355 33.78 -1.40 11.94
CA TYR A 355 32.86 -1.76 13.03
C TYR A 355 32.21 -0.52 13.68
N ALA A 356 32.95 0.59 13.76
CA ALA A 356 32.41 1.87 14.27
C ALA A 356 31.31 2.41 13.36
N ASN A 357 31.52 2.39 12.04
CA ASN A 357 30.55 2.88 11.06
C ASN A 357 29.29 2.00 11.01
N PHE A 358 29.45 0.68 11.25
CA PHE A 358 28.30 -0.22 11.40
C PHE A 358 27.54 0.01 12.71
N LEU A 359 28.22 0.23 13.83
CA LEU A 359 27.60 0.60 15.12
C LEU A 359 26.83 1.93 15.02
N ASP A 360 27.39 2.93 14.34
CA ASP A 360 26.71 4.19 14.03
C ASP A 360 25.42 3.97 13.22
N PHE A 361 25.49 3.25 12.09
CA PHE A 361 24.30 2.85 11.34
C PHE A 361 23.30 2.04 12.19
N GLN A 362 23.79 1.23 13.12
CA GLN A 362 22.96 0.44 14.03
C GLN A 362 22.19 1.34 15.03
N MET A 363 22.74 2.48 15.42
CA MET A 363 22.08 3.50 16.26
C MET A 363 21.17 4.47 15.47
N VAL A 364 21.49 4.81 14.22
CA VAL A 364 20.67 5.72 13.40
C VAL A 364 19.26 5.13 13.17
N PRO A 365 18.17 5.90 13.35
CA PRO A 365 16.77 5.43 13.19
C PRO A 365 16.31 5.28 11.71
N THR A 366 17.17 4.71 10.84
CA THR A 366 16.84 4.37 9.45
C THR A 366 17.10 2.89 9.15
N LEU A 367 16.37 2.33 8.19
CA LEU A 367 16.55 0.95 7.73
C LEU A 367 17.35 0.86 6.42
N CYS A 368 17.62 2.00 5.78
CA CYS A 368 18.38 2.09 4.54
C CYS A 368 19.80 2.59 4.81
N TYR A 369 20.77 1.69 4.62
CA TYR A 369 22.19 2.05 4.63
C TYR A 369 22.54 2.97 3.45
N GLU A 370 23.35 3.99 3.70
CA GLU A 370 24.16 4.72 2.71
C GLU A 370 25.53 5.03 3.36
N LEU A 371 26.51 5.49 2.57
CA LEU A 371 27.89 5.72 3.04
C LEU A 371 28.01 6.89 4.02
N GLU A 372 27.10 7.87 3.91
CA GLU A 372 27.11 9.11 4.68
C GLU A 372 25.67 9.56 4.94
N TYR A 373 25.45 10.22 6.08
CA TYR A 373 24.15 10.73 6.52
C TYR A 373 24.23 12.21 6.87
N PRO A 374 23.19 13.02 6.64
CA PRO A 374 23.13 14.39 7.15
C PRO A 374 23.21 14.36 8.68
N ARG A 375 24.11 15.17 9.25
CA ARG A 375 24.28 15.30 10.71
C ARG A 375 23.89 16.68 11.20
N THR A 376 23.47 16.71 12.46
CA THR A 376 23.35 17.90 13.30
C THR A 376 24.68 18.15 14.01
N GLU A 377 25.03 19.41 14.23
CA GLU A 377 26.36 19.80 14.74
C GLU A 377 26.54 19.52 16.24
N ARG A 378 25.45 19.42 17.00
CA ARG A 378 25.44 19.24 18.45
C ARG A 378 24.20 18.50 18.92
N ILE A 379 24.36 17.67 19.95
CA ILE A 379 23.25 17.02 20.67
C ILE A 379 22.56 18.07 21.56
N ARG A 380 21.24 18.15 21.52
CA ARG A 380 20.41 18.98 22.41
C ARG A 380 19.94 18.14 23.62
N PRO A 381 20.63 18.14 24.78
CA PRO A 381 20.28 17.25 25.90
C PRO A 381 18.88 17.49 26.48
N MET A 382 18.43 18.76 26.50
CA MET A 382 17.06 19.10 26.94
C MET A 382 15.98 18.51 26.02
N TYR A 383 16.24 18.41 24.72
CA TYR A 383 15.33 17.77 23.76
C TYR A 383 15.25 16.25 23.99
N ILE A 384 16.38 15.59 24.28
CA ILE A 384 16.38 14.18 24.68
C ILE A 384 15.57 14.00 25.96
N PHE A 385 15.82 14.82 27.00
CA PHE A 385 15.07 14.77 28.25
C PHE A 385 13.55 14.96 28.05
N GLU A 386 13.14 15.95 27.25
CA GLU A 386 11.74 16.18 26.87
C GLU A 386 11.13 14.93 26.22
N LYS A 387 11.76 14.36 25.19
CA LYS A 387 11.25 13.16 24.50
C LYS A 387 11.28 11.93 25.41
N THR A 388 12.22 11.81 26.35
CA THR A 388 12.25 10.74 27.36
C THR A 388 11.07 10.86 28.33
N VAL A 389 10.84 12.05 28.91
CA VAL A 389 9.68 12.30 29.78
C VAL A 389 8.36 12.07 29.04
N ALA A 390 8.26 12.56 27.79
CA ALA A 390 7.11 12.31 26.93
C ALA A 390 6.91 10.80 26.65
N THR A 391 7.97 10.03 26.41
CA THR A 391 7.90 8.57 26.24
C THR A 391 7.26 7.92 27.47
N PHE A 392 7.76 8.19 28.68
CA PHE A 392 7.22 7.58 29.89
C PHE A 392 5.79 8.03 30.20
N GLY A 393 5.49 9.32 30.10
CA GLY A 393 4.13 9.85 30.34
C GLY A 393 3.08 9.29 29.36
N THR A 394 3.43 9.20 28.07
CA THR A 394 2.52 8.65 27.05
C THR A 394 2.42 7.13 27.10
N PHE A 395 3.47 6.43 27.53
CA PHE A 395 3.42 5.01 27.82
C PHE A 395 2.50 4.69 29.03
N THR A 396 2.55 5.50 30.09
CA THR A 396 1.61 5.39 31.22
C THR A 396 0.16 5.70 30.82
N LEU A 397 -0.07 6.59 29.85
CA LEU A 397 -1.39 6.81 29.27
C LEU A 397 -1.86 5.59 28.46
N LEU A 398 -1.01 5.01 27.62
CA LEU A 398 -1.29 3.77 26.87
C LEU A 398 -1.61 2.59 27.81
N TYR A 399 -0.86 2.46 28.91
CA TYR A 399 -1.12 1.52 30.00
C TYR A 399 -2.53 1.71 30.57
N THR A 400 -2.85 2.95 30.97
CA THR A 400 -4.13 3.31 31.60
C THR A 400 -5.31 3.00 30.67
N ILE A 401 -5.21 3.35 29.38
CA ILE A 401 -6.24 3.05 28.38
C ILE A 401 -6.38 1.54 28.17
N THR A 402 -5.27 0.80 28.08
CA THR A 402 -5.30 -0.65 27.89
C THR A 402 -5.96 -1.37 29.07
N GLU A 403 -5.57 -1.03 30.30
CA GLU A 403 -6.07 -1.69 31.52
C GLU A 403 -7.54 -1.36 31.83
N HIS A 404 -7.99 -0.11 31.61
CA HIS A 404 -9.31 0.34 32.06
C HIS A 404 -10.37 0.44 30.95
N TYR A 405 -9.95 0.56 29.68
CA TYR A 405 -10.86 0.80 28.55
C TYR A 405 -10.78 -0.26 27.44
N ILE A 406 -9.70 -1.04 27.35
CA ILE A 406 -9.61 -2.16 26.40
C ILE A 406 -9.92 -3.49 27.09
N ILE A 407 -9.16 -3.87 28.13
CA ILE A 407 -9.29 -5.19 28.77
C ILE A 407 -10.72 -5.47 29.26
N PRO A 408 -11.41 -4.56 29.98
CA PRO A 408 -12.78 -4.80 30.47
C PRO A 408 -13.85 -4.82 29.36
N LEU A 409 -13.55 -4.28 28.18
CA LEU A 409 -14.42 -4.28 27.00
C LEU A 409 -14.03 -5.39 25.99
N THR A 410 -13.11 -6.29 26.34
CA THR A 410 -12.84 -7.45 25.47
C THR A 410 -14.08 -8.36 25.38
N PRO A 411 -14.45 -8.83 24.19
CA PRO A 411 -15.70 -9.57 23.97
C PRO A 411 -15.70 -10.93 24.67
N THR A 412 -16.67 -11.15 25.54
CA THR A 412 -17.07 -12.49 26.00
C THR A 412 -17.99 -13.16 24.96
N SER A 413 -18.10 -14.48 25.01
CA SER A 413 -18.86 -15.31 24.06
C SER A 413 -20.34 -14.89 23.89
N ASP A 414 -20.91 -14.25 24.91
CA ASP A 414 -22.34 -13.93 25.00
C ASP A 414 -22.71 -12.55 24.42
N GLN A 415 -21.72 -11.77 23.95
CA GLN A 415 -21.93 -10.42 23.44
C GLN A 415 -22.11 -10.35 21.93
N SER A 416 -22.95 -9.40 21.48
CA SER A 416 -23.08 -9.07 20.06
C SER A 416 -21.78 -8.51 19.50
N PHE A 417 -21.22 -9.18 18.50
CA PHE A 417 -20.04 -8.77 17.74
C PHE A 417 -20.07 -7.28 17.34
N ALA A 418 -21.20 -6.80 16.82
CA ALA A 418 -21.34 -5.42 16.36
C ALA A 418 -21.29 -4.40 17.52
N ARG A 419 -21.71 -4.80 18.73
CA ARG A 419 -21.58 -3.97 19.93
C ARG A 419 -20.14 -3.90 20.40
N SER A 420 -19.48 -5.05 20.59
CA SER A 420 -18.07 -5.10 21.01
C SER A 420 -17.15 -4.37 20.02
N MET A 421 -17.46 -4.41 18.72
CA MET A 421 -16.79 -3.61 17.68
C MET A 421 -16.88 -2.10 17.90
N LEU A 422 -18.04 -1.58 18.32
CA LEU A 422 -18.26 -0.15 18.57
C LEU A 422 -17.69 0.29 19.92
N ASP A 423 -17.95 -0.48 20.97
CA ASP A 423 -17.47 -0.20 22.33
C ASP A 423 -15.92 -0.16 22.38
N LEU A 424 -15.23 -0.97 21.56
CA LEU A 424 -13.77 -0.96 21.43
C LEU A 424 -13.19 0.05 20.41
N ALA A 425 -14.02 0.70 19.58
CA ALA A 425 -13.53 1.53 18.47
C ALA A 425 -12.67 2.72 18.93
N LEU A 426 -13.17 3.50 19.91
CA LEU A 426 -12.48 4.68 20.41
C LEU A 426 -11.24 4.33 21.26
N PRO A 427 -11.28 3.37 22.21
CA PRO A 427 -10.09 2.94 22.96
C PRO A 427 -8.94 2.43 22.09
N PHE A 428 -9.23 1.65 21.03
CA PHE A 428 -8.19 1.22 20.08
C PHE A 428 -7.65 2.35 19.22
N MET A 429 -8.51 3.27 18.76
CA MET A 429 -8.07 4.43 17.97
C MET A 429 -7.11 5.32 18.77
N LEU A 430 -7.43 5.62 20.05
CA LEU A 430 -6.54 6.36 20.94
C LEU A 430 -5.22 5.62 21.17
N SER A 431 -5.28 4.32 21.49
CA SER A 431 -4.08 3.50 21.76
C SER A 431 -3.14 3.44 20.57
N TYR A 432 -3.66 3.36 19.34
CA TYR A 432 -2.89 3.40 18.10
C TYR A 432 -2.23 4.76 17.86
N LEU A 433 -2.93 5.87 18.10
CA LEU A 433 -2.37 7.22 17.98
C LEU A 433 -1.25 7.47 19.01
N ILE A 434 -1.43 7.00 20.23
CA ILE A 434 -0.44 7.11 21.30
C ILE A 434 0.78 6.22 21.01
N LEU A 435 0.57 4.99 20.54
CA LEU A 435 1.66 4.09 20.13
C LEU A 435 2.48 4.66 18.97
N PHE A 436 1.83 5.29 17.99
CA PHE A 436 2.49 6.03 16.91
C PHE A 436 3.36 7.17 17.43
N TYR A 437 2.81 8.00 18.32
CA TYR A 437 3.53 9.12 18.93
C TYR A 437 4.76 8.64 19.73
N ILE A 438 4.59 7.59 20.55
CA ILE A 438 5.68 6.94 21.29
C ILE A 438 6.80 6.49 20.34
N ILE A 439 6.48 5.75 19.28
CA ILE A 439 7.49 5.17 18.38
C ILE A 439 8.16 6.25 17.53
N PHE A 440 7.40 7.01 16.75
CA PHE A 440 7.95 7.85 15.68
C PHE A 440 8.30 9.27 16.12
N GLU A 441 7.59 9.84 17.10
CA GLU A 441 7.80 11.23 17.54
C GLU A 441 8.62 11.33 18.84
N CYS A 442 8.56 10.32 19.72
CA CYS A 442 9.43 10.26 20.89
C CYS A 442 10.70 9.41 20.65
N ILE A 443 10.56 8.10 20.41
CA ILE A 443 11.70 7.17 20.36
C ILE A 443 12.60 7.44 19.15
N CYS A 444 12.06 7.48 17.92
CA CYS A 444 12.88 7.74 16.73
C CYS A 444 13.59 9.10 16.79
N ASN A 445 12.93 10.15 17.29
CA ASN A 445 13.56 11.46 17.49
C ASN A 445 14.63 11.46 18.59
N GLY A 446 14.45 10.70 19.68
CA GLY A 446 15.45 10.53 20.72
C GLY A 446 16.71 9.84 20.19
N PHE A 447 16.56 8.75 19.43
CA PHE A 447 17.68 8.09 18.75
C PHE A 447 18.29 8.96 17.64
N ALA A 448 17.51 9.79 16.95
CA ALA A 448 18.03 10.74 15.97
C ALA A 448 18.93 11.79 16.63
N GLU A 449 18.47 12.42 17.71
CA GLU A 449 19.25 13.41 18.47
C GLU A 449 20.52 12.77 19.07
N LEU A 450 20.42 11.55 19.62
CA LEU A 450 21.56 10.81 20.18
C LEU A 450 22.61 10.39 19.14
N SER A 451 22.19 10.05 17.93
CA SER A 451 23.09 9.72 16.79
C SER A 451 23.47 10.94 15.93
N CYS A 452 23.13 12.15 16.39
CA CYS A 452 23.25 13.40 15.66
C CYS A 452 22.60 13.38 14.25
N PHE A 453 21.63 12.50 13.97
CA PHE A 453 21.01 12.34 12.66
C PHE A 453 20.08 13.52 12.31
N GLY A 454 20.25 14.05 11.09
CA GLY A 454 19.59 15.27 10.63
C GLY A 454 18.26 15.06 9.89
N ASP A 455 17.99 13.88 9.33
CA ASP A 455 16.74 13.61 8.60
C ASP A 455 15.71 12.97 9.54
N ARG A 456 14.77 13.77 10.05
CA ARG A 456 13.79 13.34 11.08
C ARG A 456 12.40 13.10 10.52
N GLU A 457 12.30 12.99 9.19
CA GLU A 457 11.03 12.82 8.49
C GLU A 457 10.62 11.33 8.46
N PHE A 458 10.50 10.72 9.65
CA PHE A 458 10.12 9.30 9.83
C PHE A 458 8.68 8.99 9.40
N TYR A 459 7.85 10.03 9.32
CA TYR A 459 6.45 10.02 8.91
C TYR A 459 6.11 11.33 8.20
N GLN A 460 4.99 11.36 7.49
CA GLN A 460 4.38 12.54 6.86
C GLN A 460 2.98 12.78 7.45
N ASP A 461 2.23 13.73 6.89
CA ASP A 461 0.85 14.10 7.21
C ASP A 461 -0.19 12.99 6.87
N TRP A 462 0.06 11.75 7.30
CA TRP A 462 -0.74 10.58 6.97
C TRP A 462 -2.22 10.72 7.37
N TRP A 463 -2.54 11.59 8.34
CA TRP A 463 -3.90 11.91 8.76
C TRP A 463 -4.73 12.61 7.66
N ASN A 464 -4.09 13.30 6.72
CA ASN A 464 -4.71 13.91 5.54
C ASN A 464 -4.95 12.91 4.39
N SER A 465 -4.50 11.65 4.53
CA SER A 465 -4.54 10.67 3.43
C SER A 465 -5.94 10.48 2.87
N THR A 466 -6.04 10.44 1.54
CA THR A 466 -7.29 10.22 0.81
C THR A 466 -7.49 8.77 0.36
N SER A 467 -6.46 7.93 0.50
CA SER A 467 -6.51 6.49 0.25
C SER A 467 -5.55 5.70 1.14
N PHE A 468 -5.82 4.40 1.31
CA PHE A 468 -4.90 3.48 2.01
C PHE A 468 -3.53 3.38 1.34
N ASP A 469 -3.41 3.59 0.02
CA ASP A 469 -2.11 3.57 -0.65
C ASP A 469 -1.29 4.84 -0.39
N GLU A 470 -1.93 5.98 -0.12
CA GLU A 470 -1.26 7.19 0.35
C GLU A 470 -0.77 7.02 1.80
N TYR A 471 -1.66 6.59 2.70
CA TYR A 471 -1.34 6.28 4.10
C TYR A 471 -0.15 5.33 4.23
N ALA A 472 -0.12 4.24 3.45
CA ALA A 472 0.95 3.24 3.48
C ALA A 472 2.34 3.80 3.08
N ARG A 473 2.40 4.94 2.39
CA ARG A 473 3.66 5.65 2.08
C ARG A 473 4.04 6.67 3.17
N LYS A 474 3.04 7.33 3.77
CA LYS A 474 3.21 8.44 4.73
C LYS A 474 3.43 7.99 6.18
N TRP A 475 2.86 6.85 6.60
CA TRP A 475 2.83 6.40 8.00
C TRP A 475 4.19 6.02 8.59
N ASN A 476 4.92 5.11 7.94
CA ASN A 476 6.21 4.59 8.42
C ASN A 476 7.21 4.65 7.25
N LYS A 477 7.87 5.80 7.10
CA LYS A 477 8.80 6.02 5.99
C LYS A 477 10.05 5.13 6.06
N PRO A 478 10.67 4.81 7.21
CA PRO A 478 11.79 3.88 7.26
C PRO A 478 11.48 2.49 6.68
N VAL A 479 10.33 1.89 7.01
CA VAL A 479 9.91 0.60 6.45
C VAL A 479 9.48 0.72 5.00
N HIS A 480 8.70 1.76 4.64
CA HIS A 480 8.29 1.99 3.26
C HIS A 480 9.51 2.20 2.34
N ALA A 481 10.51 2.98 2.76
CA ALA A 481 11.73 3.23 1.98
C ALA A 481 12.58 1.96 1.80
N PHE A 482 12.69 1.12 2.83
CA PHE A 482 13.32 -0.20 2.72
C PHE A 482 12.62 -1.08 1.69
N LEU A 483 11.29 -1.22 1.80
CA LEU A 483 10.49 -2.01 0.87
C LEU A 483 10.56 -1.46 -0.56
N LEU A 484 10.56 -0.14 -0.73
CA LEU A 484 10.67 0.51 -2.03
C LEU A 484 12.02 0.20 -2.72
N ARG A 485 13.14 0.41 -2.02
CA ARG A 485 14.51 0.21 -2.52
C ARG A 485 14.82 -1.27 -2.76
N HIS A 486 14.55 -2.12 -1.77
CA HIS A 486 15.06 -3.50 -1.74
C HIS A 486 14.08 -4.55 -2.26
N VAL A 487 12.77 -4.29 -2.25
CA VAL A 487 11.74 -5.27 -2.69
C VAL A 487 11.08 -4.82 -3.98
N TYR A 488 10.44 -3.66 -4.00
CA TYR A 488 9.68 -3.16 -5.15
C TYR A 488 10.58 -2.93 -6.37
N GLN A 489 11.70 -2.21 -6.19
CA GLN A 489 12.61 -1.92 -7.30
C GLN A 489 13.45 -3.12 -7.74
N ALA A 490 13.92 -3.95 -6.81
CA ALA A 490 14.56 -5.22 -7.15
C ALA A 490 13.63 -6.08 -8.04
N SER A 491 12.36 -6.21 -7.65
CA SER A 491 11.33 -6.89 -8.44
C SER A 491 11.13 -6.24 -9.82
N LEU A 492 11.02 -4.92 -9.89
CA LEU A 492 10.81 -4.17 -11.14
C LEU A 492 12.04 -4.21 -12.08
N SER A 493 13.25 -4.35 -11.53
CA SER A 493 14.49 -4.50 -12.31
C SER A 493 14.60 -5.87 -12.99
N SER A 494 13.90 -6.88 -12.47
CA SER A 494 13.74 -8.17 -13.13
C SER A 494 12.81 -8.02 -14.34
N LYS A 495 13.36 -8.25 -15.55
CA LYS A 495 12.76 -7.94 -16.87
C LYS A 495 11.40 -8.62 -17.19
N ARG A 496 10.76 -9.31 -16.24
CA ARG A 496 9.51 -10.06 -16.39
C ARG A 496 8.36 -9.55 -15.50
N VAL A 497 8.60 -8.59 -14.60
CA VAL A 497 7.62 -8.19 -13.57
C VAL A 497 6.92 -6.86 -13.93
N SER A 498 5.59 -6.82 -13.86
CA SER A 498 4.82 -5.59 -14.10
C SER A 498 4.78 -4.67 -12.87
N LYS A 499 4.51 -3.37 -13.05
CA LYS A 499 4.31 -2.43 -11.93
C LYS A 499 3.22 -2.89 -10.95
N PHE A 500 2.16 -3.52 -11.44
CA PHE A 500 1.10 -4.11 -10.61
C PHE A 500 1.64 -5.31 -9.82
N SER A 501 2.32 -6.24 -10.49
CA SER A 501 2.93 -7.43 -9.87
C SER A 501 3.97 -7.08 -8.80
N ALA A 502 4.81 -6.06 -9.03
CA ALA A 502 5.77 -5.57 -8.04
C ALA A 502 5.08 -4.92 -6.83
N THR A 503 3.97 -4.18 -7.05
CA THR A 503 3.15 -3.63 -5.97
C THR A 503 2.53 -4.76 -5.13
N PHE A 504 1.88 -5.72 -5.80
CA PHE A 504 1.25 -6.89 -5.17
C PHE A 504 2.25 -7.71 -4.35
N LEU A 505 3.44 -8.00 -4.91
CA LEU A 505 4.49 -8.75 -4.20
C LEU A 505 5.01 -8.00 -2.96
N THR A 506 5.09 -6.67 -3.02
CA THR A 506 5.50 -5.84 -1.87
C THR A 506 4.44 -5.84 -0.77
N PHE A 507 3.15 -5.74 -1.13
CA PHE A 507 2.04 -5.89 -0.18
C PHE A 507 1.95 -7.30 0.41
N LEU A 508 2.12 -8.34 -0.41
CA LEU A 508 2.11 -9.74 0.01
C LEU A 508 3.22 -10.04 1.02
N LEU A 509 4.45 -9.62 0.73
CA LEU A 509 5.57 -9.76 1.67
C LEU A 509 5.29 -9.04 2.99
N SER A 510 4.75 -7.81 2.93
CA SER A 510 4.36 -7.06 4.12
C SER A 510 3.30 -7.82 4.94
N ALA A 511 2.24 -8.33 4.31
CA ALA A 511 1.18 -9.07 4.98
C ALA A 511 1.68 -10.37 5.63
N LEU A 512 2.60 -11.09 4.98
CA LEU A 512 3.23 -12.29 5.55
C LEU A 512 4.10 -11.97 6.78
N VAL A 513 4.85 -10.86 6.76
CA VAL A 513 5.65 -10.43 7.93
C VAL A 513 4.76 -9.97 9.10
N HIS A 514 3.63 -9.31 8.81
CA HIS A 514 2.67 -8.91 9.84
C HIS A 514 1.96 -10.11 10.47
N GLU A 515 1.52 -11.10 9.68
CA GLU A 515 0.94 -12.34 10.21
C GLU A 515 2.00 -13.18 10.96
N LEU A 516 3.28 -13.17 10.55
CA LEU A 516 4.36 -13.83 11.28
C LEU A 516 4.50 -13.26 12.71
N VAL A 517 4.51 -11.93 12.86
CA VAL A 517 4.52 -11.28 14.18
C VAL A 517 3.29 -11.69 15.00
N MET A 518 2.09 -11.68 14.40
CA MET A 518 0.87 -12.12 15.08
C MET A 518 0.87 -13.61 15.46
N ALA A 519 1.46 -14.49 14.64
CA ALA A 519 1.55 -15.91 14.91
C ALA A 519 2.49 -16.21 16.09
N VAL A 520 3.58 -15.46 16.26
CA VAL A 520 4.43 -15.53 17.46
C VAL A 520 3.70 -14.96 18.68
N VAL A 521 3.15 -13.75 18.57
CA VAL A 521 2.46 -13.04 19.68
C VAL A 521 1.24 -13.82 20.22
N THR A 522 0.54 -14.57 19.37
CA THR A 522 -0.62 -15.38 19.76
C THR A 522 -0.32 -16.87 19.94
N LYS A 523 0.92 -17.31 19.65
CA LYS A 523 1.35 -18.72 19.52
C LYS A 523 0.50 -19.56 18.54
N LYS A 524 -0.30 -18.94 17.65
CA LYS A 524 -1.20 -19.63 16.70
C LYS A 524 -1.29 -18.89 15.36
N ILE A 525 -1.15 -19.61 14.26
CA ILE A 525 -1.40 -19.07 12.91
C ILE A 525 -2.92 -18.97 12.68
N ARG A 526 -3.43 -17.81 12.23
CA ARG A 526 -4.88 -17.62 11.92
C ARG A 526 -5.18 -16.91 10.61
N MET A 527 -4.22 -16.20 10.02
CA MET A 527 -4.34 -15.45 8.76
C MET A 527 -5.36 -14.30 8.78
N TYR A 528 -5.87 -13.87 9.95
CA TYR A 528 -6.83 -12.76 10.01
C TYR A 528 -6.18 -11.42 9.64
N LEU A 529 -4.98 -11.12 10.17
CA LEU A 529 -4.26 -9.91 9.78
C LEU A 529 -3.80 -9.99 8.32
N PHE A 530 -3.35 -11.16 7.87
CA PHE A 530 -3.05 -11.40 6.45
C PHE A 530 -4.26 -11.08 5.54
N ILE A 531 -5.44 -11.62 5.82
CA ILE A 531 -6.66 -11.41 5.03
C ILE A 531 -7.06 -9.92 5.03
N LEU A 532 -7.06 -9.27 6.18
CA LEU A 532 -7.43 -7.85 6.28
C LEU A 532 -6.41 -6.95 5.56
N GLN A 533 -5.12 -7.23 5.65
CA GLN A 533 -4.09 -6.47 4.94
C GLN A 533 -4.14 -6.70 3.42
N MET A 534 -4.45 -7.92 2.96
CA MET A 534 -4.68 -8.18 1.52
C MET A 534 -5.99 -7.54 1.01
N SER A 535 -7.02 -7.41 1.86
CA SER A 535 -8.28 -6.72 1.53
C SER A 535 -8.12 -5.21 1.28
N GLN A 536 -7.01 -4.61 1.74
CA GLN A 536 -6.66 -3.23 1.41
C GLN A 536 -6.47 -3.02 -0.10
N ILE A 537 -6.05 -4.03 -0.86
CA ILE A 537 -5.86 -3.89 -2.31
C ILE A 537 -7.20 -3.61 -3.04
N PRO A 538 -8.29 -4.39 -2.83
CA PRO A 538 -9.64 -4.01 -3.22
C PRO A 538 -10.08 -2.61 -2.75
N LEU A 539 -9.82 -2.23 -1.50
CA LEU A 539 -10.18 -0.91 -0.97
C LEU A 539 -9.41 0.24 -1.66
N ILE A 540 -8.15 0.02 -2.05
CA ILE A 540 -7.35 0.96 -2.86
C ILE A 540 -7.94 1.10 -4.27
N PHE A 541 -8.43 0.02 -4.89
CA PHE A 541 -9.15 0.11 -6.16
C PHE A 541 -10.49 0.85 -6.02
N LEU A 542 -11.23 0.63 -4.93
CA LEU A 542 -12.47 1.33 -4.63
C LEU A 542 -12.24 2.84 -4.45
N GLY A 543 -11.25 3.24 -3.64
CA GLY A 543 -10.87 4.65 -3.44
C GLY A 543 -10.37 5.35 -4.72
N ARG A 544 -9.94 4.59 -5.74
CA ARG A 544 -9.55 5.12 -7.06
C ARG A 544 -10.72 5.35 -8.01
N LEU A 545 -11.96 5.01 -7.62
CA LEU A 545 -13.15 5.36 -8.39
C LEU A 545 -13.27 6.89 -8.57
N PRO A 546 -13.72 7.37 -9.74
CA PRO A 546 -13.74 8.80 -10.05
C PRO A 546 -14.67 9.61 -9.14
N VAL A 547 -15.69 8.98 -8.55
CA VAL A 547 -16.61 9.62 -7.58
C VAL A 547 -15.86 9.99 -6.30
N ILE A 548 -15.13 9.05 -5.69
CA ILE A 548 -14.35 9.29 -4.47
C ILE A 548 -13.17 10.21 -4.77
N ARG A 549 -12.44 9.97 -5.87
CA ARG A 549 -11.30 10.80 -6.28
C ARG A 549 -11.67 12.27 -6.56
N ARG A 550 -12.92 12.57 -6.92
CA ARG A 550 -13.42 13.95 -7.09
C ARG A 550 -13.65 14.68 -5.76
N ASN A 551 -13.89 13.97 -4.66
CA ASN A 551 -14.13 14.56 -3.34
C ASN A 551 -13.11 14.03 -2.31
N ARG A 552 -12.02 14.80 -2.12
CA ARG A 552 -10.95 14.45 -1.16
C ARG A 552 -11.46 14.25 0.27
N VAL A 553 -12.47 15.03 0.70
CA VAL A 553 -13.05 14.92 2.05
C VAL A 553 -13.74 13.57 2.23
N LEU A 554 -14.52 13.12 1.23
CA LEU A 554 -15.13 11.79 1.25
C LEU A 554 -14.08 10.67 1.27
N GLY A 555 -12.98 10.81 0.52
CA GLY A 555 -11.86 9.87 0.57
C GLY A 555 -11.22 9.76 1.95
N ASN A 556 -10.95 10.90 2.59
CA ASN A 556 -10.37 10.96 3.94
C ASN A 556 -11.33 10.41 5.02
N VAL A 557 -12.63 10.73 4.95
CA VAL A 557 -13.65 10.17 5.86
C VAL A 557 -13.76 8.64 5.71
N LEU A 558 -13.77 8.12 4.48
CA LEU A 558 -13.78 6.67 4.24
C LEU A 558 -12.49 5.99 4.72
N PHE A 559 -11.34 6.65 4.60
CA PHE A 559 -10.07 6.18 5.17
C PHE A 559 -10.14 6.09 6.69
N TRP A 560 -10.58 7.15 7.39
CA TRP A 560 -10.70 7.16 8.85
C TRP A 560 -11.72 6.14 9.37
N ILE A 561 -12.87 5.99 8.72
CA ILE A 561 -13.86 4.94 9.07
C ILE A 561 -13.23 3.54 8.91
N GLY A 562 -12.51 3.28 7.82
CA GLY A 562 -11.83 2.01 7.61
C GLY A 562 -10.70 1.75 8.63
N LEU A 563 -9.99 2.79 9.06
CA LEU A 563 -8.95 2.72 10.09
C LEU A 563 -9.56 2.41 11.48
N MET A 564 -10.62 3.11 11.86
CA MET A 564 -11.36 2.88 13.11
C MET A 564 -12.03 1.50 13.16
N ALA A 565 -12.48 0.96 12.02
CA ALA A 565 -13.05 -0.39 11.95
C ALA A 565 -11.97 -1.50 11.98
N GLY A 566 -10.76 -1.25 11.48
CA GLY A 566 -9.74 -2.27 11.31
C GLY A 566 -9.17 -2.83 12.63
N PHE A 567 -8.83 -1.97 13.60
CA PHE A 567 -8.17 -2.41 14.84
C PHE A 567 -9.09 -3.15 15.83
N PRO A 568 -10.35 -2.72 16.07
CA PRO A 568 -11.29 -3.48 16.88
C PRO A 568 -11.61 -4.83 16.23
N LEU A 569 -11.73 -4.89 14.90
CA LEU A 569 -11.99 -6.13 14.16
C LEU A 569 -10.87 -7.16 14.38
N LEU A 570 -9.61 -6.70 14.35
CA LEU A 570 -8.45 -7.53 14.72
C LEU A 570 -8.52 -7.97 16.18
N CYS A 571 -8.80 -7.07 17.12
CA CYS A 571 -8.93 -7.43 18.54
C CYS A 571 -10.01 -8.50 18.75
N VAL A 572 -11.22 -8.28 18.24
CA VAL A 572 -12.37 -9.18 18.38
C VAL A 572 -12.04 -10.55 17.75
N ALA A 573 -11.47 -10.60 16.54
CA ALA A 573 -11.12 -11.86 15.86
C ALA A 573 -10.00 -12.65 16.57
N TYR A 574 -8.97 -11.98 17.11
CA TYR A 574 -7.91 -12.69 17.84
C TYR A 574 -8.33 -13.04 19.28
N CYS A 575 -9.11 -12.21 19.97
CA CYS A 575 -9.47 -12.38 21.38
C CYS A 575 -10.67 -13.30 21.65
N ILE A 576 -11.74 -13.33 20.85
CA ILE A 576 -12.90 -14.23 21.12
C ILE A 576 -12.44 -15.69 21.21
N LEU A 577 -11.54 -16.12 20.32
CA LEU A 577 -10.95 -17.46 20.36
C LEU A 577 -9.66 -17.54 21.23
N ARG A 578 -9.46 -16.63 22.19
CA ARG A 578 -8.40 -16.75 23.21
C ARG A 578 -8.97 -17.29 24.53
N ALA A 579 -9.65 -18.44 24.44
CA ALA A 579 -10.09 -19.25 25.58
C ALA A 579 -8.89 -19.92 26.30
N GLN A 580 -8.04 -19.08 26.88
CA GLN A 580 -7.04 -19.38 27.89
C GLN A 580 -7.14 -18.26 28.92
N PRO A 581 -7.39 -18.56 30.21
CA PRO A 581 -7.64 -17.52 31.18
C PRO A 581 -6.37 -16.67 31.36
N LEU A 582 -6.50 -15.34 31.40
CA LEU A 582 -5.36 -14.44 31.66
C LEU A 582 -4.82 -14.58 33.11
N TYR A 583 -5.51 -15.33 33.96
CA TYR A 583 -5.23 -15.49 35.39
C TYR A 583 -5.42 -16.95 35.82
N PRO A 584 -4.63 -17.48 36.76
CA PRO A 584 -5.00 -18.69 37.49
C PRO A 584 -6.27 -18.42 38.31
N SER A 585 -7.27 -19.28 38.17
CA SER A 585 -8.61 -19.05 38.70
C SER A 585 -8.67 -19.11 40.23
N THR A 586 -8.78 -17.96 40.90
CA THR A 586 -9.30 -17.88 42.27
C THR A 586 -10.82 -17.81 42.22
N SER A 587 -11.49 -18.86 42.69
CA SER A 587 -12.93 -19.01 42.63
C SER A 587 -13.65 -18.09 43.61
N PHE A 588 -14.59 -17.27 43.13
CA PHE A 588 -15.58 -16.60 43.98
C PHE A 588 -16.99 -16.59 43.38
N LEU A 589 -17.99 -16.70 44.24
CA LEU A 589 -19.38 -17.00 43.91
C LEU A 589 -20.23 -15.73 43.69
N ARG A 590 -20.94 -15.67 42.56
CA ARG A 590 -22.18 -14.86 42.41
C ARG A 590 -23.04 -15.46 41.28
N ALA A 591 -23.92 -16.40 41.61
CA ALA A 591 -25.32 -16.17 42.00
C ALA A 591 -26.23 -15.91 40.77
N THR A 592 -27.13 -16.86 40.52
CA THR A 592 -28.14 -16.83 39.46
C THR A 592 -29.30 -15.88 39.82
N SER A 593 -29.95 -15.32 38.80
CA SER A 593 -31.23 -14.61 38.96
C SER A 593 -32.12 -14.84 37.74
N LEU A 594 -33.06 -15.78 37.85
CA LEU A 594 -34.24 -15.78 36.98
C LEU A 594 -35.14 -14.60 37.36
N LYS A 595 -35.83 -14.02 36.38
CA LYS A 595 -37.21 -13.59 36.59
C LYS A 595 -38.02 -13.60 35.29
N SER A 596 -39.22 -14.15 35.37
CA SER A 596 -40.27 -14.07 34.36
C SER A 596 -41.22 -12.91 34.70
N GLY A 597 -42.01 -12.45 33.73
CA GLY A 597 -43.04 -11.43 33.96
C GLY A 597 -43.45 -10.71 32.68
N ALA A 598 -44.55 -11.14 32.05
CA ALA A 598 -45.24 -10.37 31.03
C ALA A 598 -46.30 -9.45 31.65
N HIS A 599 -46.74 -8.42 30.93
CA HIS A 599 -48.10 -7.88 31.12
C HIS A 599 -48.63 -7.18 29.85
N LEU A 600 -49.93 -7.35 29.57
CA LEU A 600 -50.64 -6.66 28.50
C LEU A 600 -51.48 -5.48 29.05
N PHE A 601 -51.53 -4.39 28.28
CA PHE A 601 -52.69 -3.51 28.13
C PHE A 601 -52.70 -3.05 26.64
N SER A 602 -53.74 -3.09 25.81
CA SER A 602 -55.22 -3.16 25.91
C SER A 602 -55.93 -1.82 25.65
N THR A 603 -57.09 -1.91 24.98
CA THR A 603 -58.00 -0.84 24.51
C THR A 603 -57.50 0.07 23.35
N GLY A 604 -58.29 0.39 22.31
CA GLY A 604 -59.52 -0.30 21.85
C GLY A 604 -60.44 0.50 20.88
N ARG A 605 -61.00 -0.20 19.87
CA ARG A 605 -62.19 0.16 19.04
C ARG A 605 -62.10 1.41 18.14
N ARG A 606 -62.92 1.60 17.08
CA ARG A 606 -63.69 0.73 16.12
C ARG A 606 -64.41 1.68 15.12
N PHE A 607 -64.55 1.33 13.82
CA PHE A 607 -65.77 1.57 13.00
C PHE A 607 -65.64 0.91 11.59
N GLN A 608 -66.74 0.77 10.83
CA GLN A 608 -66.84 -0.06 9.61
C GLN A 608 -67.84 0.51 8.56
N THR A 609 -67.43 0.58 7.27
CA THR A 609 -68.25 0.38 6.02
C THR A 609 -69.48 1.30 5.75
N PRO A 610 -70.14 1.33 4.54
CA PRO A 610 -69.99 0.49 3.32
C PRO A 610 -69.87 1.25 1.95
N THR A 611 -70.07 0.54 0.84
CA THR A 611 -70.01 0.96 -0.60
C THR A 611 -71.38 1.30 -1.24
N PRO A 612 -71.43 1.89 -2.46
CA PRO A 612 -71.93 1.17 -3.65
C PRO A 612 -71.19 1.49 -5.00
N SER A 613 -71.87 1.52 -6.17
CA SER A 613 -71.35 1.10 -7.51
C SER A 613 -71.49 2.06 -8.74
N THR A 614 -70.94 1.60 -9.89
CA THR A 614 -70.81 2.08 -11.31
C THR A 614 -72.14 2.36 -12.11
N PRO A 615 -72.22 2.80 -13.43
CA PRO A 615 -71.23 2.92 -14.54
C PRO A 615 -71.21 4.30 -15.38
N PRO A 616 -71.28 4.46 -16.75
CA PRO A 616 -70.12 4.97 -17.56
C PRO A 616 -70.37 5.93 -18.80
N ILE A 617 -69.29 6.26 -19.59
CA ILE A 617 -69.23 6.80 -21.01
C ILE A 617 -69.61 8.32 -21.21
N PRO A 618 -69.15 9.12 -22.23
CA PRO A 618 -68.14 8.94 -23.31
C PRO A 618 -66.97 9.99 -23.41
N GLU A 619 -65.88 9.53 -24.07
CA GLU A 619 -65.03 10.15 -25.12
C GLU A 619 -65.00 11.67 -25.45
N GLN A 620 -63.77 12.23 -25.57
CA GLN A 620 -63.41 13.26 -26.57
C GLN A 620 -61.92 13.14 -26.98
N GLN A 621 -61.59 13.25 -28.28
CA GLN A 621 -60.27 12.93 -28.86
C GLN A 621 -59.47 14.18 -29.31
N SER A 622 -58.12 14.12 -29.23
CA SER A 622 -57.17 14.95 -30.00
C SER A 622 -55.74 14.32 -29.97
N PRO A 623 -54.76 14.73 -30.81
CA PRO A 623 -54.41 13.89 -31.96
C PRO A 623 -53.10 13.09 -31.89
N ILE A 624 -52.93 12.26 -32.92
CA ILE A 624 -51.89 11.22 -33.07
C ILE A 624 -50.45 11.77 -33.05
N LYS A 625 -49.56 11.05 -32.35
CA LYS A 625 -48.14 10.90 -32.70
C LYS A 625 -47.83 9.44 -32.94
N GLU A 626 -46.98 9.15 -33.93
CA GLU A 626 -46.69 7.79 -34.39
C GLU A 626 -45.96 6.96 -33.32
N ASN A 627 -46.65 5.96 -32.76
CA ASN A 627 -45.99 4.89 -32.02
C ASN A 627 -45.42 3.87 -33.01
N LYS A 628 -44.08 3.74 -33.04
CA LYS A 628 -43.49 2.46 -33.46
C LYS A 628 -43.90 1.41 -32.42
N PRO A 629 -44.36 0.21 -32.83
CA PRO A 629 -44.85 -0.78 -31.89
C PRO A 629 -43.70 -1.30 -31.00
N THR A 630 -43.73 -0.96 -29.72
CA THR A 630 -42.95 -1.66 -28.70
C THR A 630 -43.55 -3.05 -28.52
N VAL A 631 -42.88 -4.08 -29.03
CA VAL A 631 -43.29 -5.47 -28.81
C VAL A 631 -43.11 -5.78 -27.33
N HIS A 632 -44.21 -5.76 -26.58
CA HIS A 632 -44.22 -6.18 -25.19
C HIS A 632 -44.17 -7.71 -25.13
N GLU A 633 -43.06 -8.26 -24.64
CA GLU A 633 -42.94 -9.69 -24.38
C GLU A 633 -44.00 -10.14 -23.36
N ASN A 634 -44.58 -11.32 -23.58
CA ASN A 634 -45.43 -11.92 -22.55
C ASN A 634 -44.54 -12.44 -21.41
N ILE A 635 -44.56 -11.71 -20.29
CA ILE A 635 -43.73 -11.99 -19.11
C ILE A 635 -44.17 -13.30 -18.41
N TYR A 636 -45.45 -13.69 -18.56
CA TYR A 636 -46.05 -14.84 -17.88
C TYR A 636 -45.93 -16.13 -18.71
N THR A 637 -44.71 -16.63 -18.88
CA THR A 637 -44.45 -17.95 -19.48
C THR A 637 -44.31 -19.03 -18.41
N ILE A 638 -44.59 -20.29 -18.77
CA ILE A 638 -44.45 -21.44 -17.85
C ILE A 638 -42.99 -21.61 -17.36
N PRO A 639 -41.94 -21.50 -18.19
CA PRO A 639 -40.55 -21.45 -17.72
C PRO A 639 -40.33 -20.42 -16.61
N ASN A 640 -40.70 -19.15 -16.83
CA ASN A 640 -40.51 -18.09 -15.84
C ASN A 640 -41.19 -18.42 -14.49
N ALA A 641 -42.38 -19.05 -14.52
CA ALA A 641 -43.10 -19.47 -13.32
C ALA A 641 -42.38 -20.60 -12.54
N LEU A 642 -41.73 -21.54 -13.23
CA LEU A 642 -40.90 -22.59 -12.61
C LEU A 642 -39.62 -22.01 -12.00
N THR A 643 -39.00 -21.02 -12.64
CA THR A 643 -37.84 -20.32 -12.07
C THR A 643 -38.23 -19.54 -10.80
N VAL A 644 -39.39 -18.86 -10.80
CA VAL A 644 -39.93 -18.21 -9.58
C VAL A 644 -40.21 -19.23 -8.46
N SER A 645 -40.83 -20.38 -8.76
CA SER A 645 -41.13 -21.37 -7.73
C SER A 645 -39.87 -21.99 -7.12
N ARG A 646 -38.78 -22.15 -7.90
CA ARG A 646 -37.45 -22.53 -7.37
C ARG A 646 -36.89 -21.50 -6.40
N ILE A 647 -36.99 -20.20 -6.71
CA ILE A 647 -36.56 -19.11 -5.82
C ILE A 647 -37.36 -19.13 -4.50
N LEU A 648 -38.68 -19.32 -4.57
CA LEU A 648 -39.54 -19.42 -3.38
C LEU A 648 -39.31 -20.71 -2.57
N ALA A 649 -38.87 -21.79 -3.20
CA ALA A 649 -38.50 -23.03 -2.52
C ALA A 649 -37.16 -22.91 -1.76
N CYS A 650 -36.25 -21.99 -2.14
CA CYS A 650 -34.93 -21.86 -1.50
C CYS A 650 -35.00 -21.54 0.01
N PRO A 651 -35.78 -20.56 0.50
CA PRO A 651 -35.98 -20.35 1.93
C PRO A 651 -36.50 -21.58 2.68
N VAL A 652 -37.41 -22.35 2.07
CA VAL A 652 -37.99 -23.57 2.68
C VAL A 652 -36.96 -24.69 2.75
N LEU A 653 -36.15 -24.87 1.71
CA LEU A 653 -34.98 -25.76 1.68
C LEU A 653 -33.95 -25.37 2.75
N GLY A 654 -33.68 -24.07 2.91
CA GLY A 654 -32.81 -23.55 3.95
C GLY A 654 -33.31 -23.87 5.36
N TRP A 655 -34.59 -23.63 5.63
CA TRP A 655 -35.25 -23.99 6.89
C TRP A 655 -35.23 -25.51 7.14
N ALA A 656 -35.54 -26.34 6.14
CA ALA A 656 -35.52 -27.79 6.26
C ALA A 656 -34.13 -28.33 6.67
N ILE A 657 -33.05 -27.76 6.14
CA ILE A 657 -31.67 -28.07 6.56
C ILE A 657 -31.43 -27.61 8.00
N LEU A 658 -31.92 -26.43 8.40
CA LEU A 658 -31.76 -25.90 9.76
C LEU A 658 -32.57 -26.66 10.83
N GLU A 659 -33.70 -27.28 10.49
CA GLU A 659 -34.43 -28.22 11.36
C GLU A 659 -33.88 -29.65 11.30
N GLY A 660 -32.96 -29.96 10.38
CA GLY A 660 -32.44 -31.31 10.18
C GLY A 660 -33.39 -32.27 9.46
N GLN A 661 -34.43 -31.75 8.78
CA GLN A 661 -35.37 -32.53 7.97
C GLN A 661 -34.76 -32.87 6.60
N TYR A 662 -33.64 -33.60 6.59
CA TYR A 662 -32.83 -33.86 5.39
C TYR A 662 -33.60 -34.56 4.25
N GLY A 663 -34.60 -35.38 4.56
CA GLY A 663 -35.49 -35.97 3.55
C GLY A 663 -36.30 -34.92 2.77
N LEU A 664 -36.86 -33.92 3.48
CA LEU A 664 -37.60 -32.82 2.86
C LEU A 664 -36.64 -31.88 2.11
N ALA A 665 -35.46 -31.60 2.66
CA ALA A 665 -34.41 -30.84 1.99
C ALA A 665 -33.96 -31.52 0.68
N THR A 666 -33.77 -32.84 0.69
CA THR A 666 -33.41 -33.63 -0.50
C THR A 666 -34.53 -33.61 -1.53
N GLY A 667 -35.80 -33.74 -1.12
CA GLY A 667 -36.95 -33.61 -2.00
C GLY A 667 -37.03 -32.24 -2.69
N LEU A 668 -36.83 -31.15 -1.93
CA LEU A 668 -36.80 -29.78 -2.48
C LEU A 668 -35.60 -29.54 -3.40
N LEU A 669 -34.42 -30.11 -3.09
CA LEU A 669 -33.24 -30.01 -3.94
C LEU A 669 -33.41 -30.79 -5.26
N PHE A 670 -34.04 -31.97 -5.21
CA PHE A 670 -34.38 -32.76 -6.39
C PHE A 670 -35.44 -32.06 -7.27
N TYR A 671 -36.45 -31.45 -6.64
CA TYR A 671 -37.41 -30.57 -7.31
C TYR A 671 -36.73 -29.37 -8.00
N ALA A 672 -35.78 -28.71 -7.34
CA ALA A 672 -35.02 -27.62 -7.92
C ALA A 672 -34.20 -28.07 -9.15
N GLY A 673 -33.55 -29.24 -9.09
CA GLY A 673 -32.80 -29.80 -10.22
C GLY A 673 -33.67 -30.26 -11.39
N ILE A 674 -34.84 -30.86 -11.13
CA ILE A 674 -35.78 -31.24 -12.20
C ILE A 674 -36.40 -30.01 -12.86
N THR A 675 -36.78 -28.98 -12.09
CA THR A 675 -37.37 -27.77 -12.68
C THR A 675 -36.40 -27.06 -13.63
N ASP A 676 -35.11 -26.99 -13.30
CA ASP A 676 -34.05 -26.40 -14.16
C ASP A 676 -33.82 -27.15 -15.47
N TRP A 677 -33.98 -28.47 -15.44
CA TRP A 677 -33.92 -29.26 -16.67
C TRP A 677 -35.18 -29.06 -17.52
N VAL A 678 -36.36 -28.96 -16.87
CA VAL A 678 -37.66 -28.83 -17.53
C VAL A 678 -37.86 -27.44 -18.14
N ASP A 679 -37.63 -26.34 -17.42
CA ASP A 679 -37.83 -24.99 -17.96
C ASP A 679 -36.87 -24.68 -19.11
N GLY A 680 -35.60 -25.05 -18.99
CA GLY A 680 -34.62 -24.98 -20.07
C GLY A 680 -34.96 -25.88 -21.26
N TYR A 681 -35.53 -27.08 -21.04
CA TYR A 681 -36.06 -27.91 -22.13
C TYR A 681 -37.26 -27.24 -22.81
N MET A 682 -38.20 -26.68 -22.04
CA MET A 682 -39.39 -26.01 -22.55
C MET A 682 -39.02 -24.77 -23.39
N ALA A 683 -38.17 -23.87 -22.85
CA ALA A 683 -37.72 -22.66 -23.52
C ALA A 683 -36.91 -22.94 -24.82
N ARG A 684 -36.28 -24.12 -24.94
CA ARG A 684 -35.60 -24.56 -26.18
C ARG A 684 -36.53 -25.24 -27.19
N LYS A 685 -37.60 -25.92 -26.74
CA LYS A 685 -38.49 -26.73 -27.59
C LYS A 685 -39.66 -25.94 -28.18
N TRP A 686 -40.17 -24.96 -27.45
CA TRP A 686 -41.31 -24.11 -27.85
C TRP A 686 -40.90 -22.64 -28.10
N ASP A 687 -39.59 -22.37 -28.15
CA ASP A 687 -38.94 -21.06 -28.31
C ASP A 687 -39.48 -19.94 -27.38
N MET A 688 -39.99 -20.32 -26.21
CA MET A 688 -40.56 -19.43 -25.17
C MET A 688 -39.48 -18.66 -24.39
N ARG A 689 -38.50 -18.11 -25.09
CA ARG A 689 -37.43 -17.30 -24.48
C ARG A 689 -37.96 -15.91 -24.17
N THR A 690 -37.67 -15.42 -22.96
CA THR A 690 -37.98 -14.04 -22.55
C THR A 690 -36.75 -13.37 -21.97
N VAL A 691 -36.70 -12.04 -22.07
CA VAL A 691 -35.68 -11.22 -21.42
C VAL A 691 -35.70 -11.40 -19.90
N LEU A 692 -36.88 -11.63 -19.30
CA LEU A 692 -36.99 -11.91 -17.86
C LEU A 692 -36.35 -13.26 -17.48
N GLY A 693 -36.71 -14.36 -18.14
CA GLY A 693 -36.16 -15.69 -17.83
C GLY A 693 -34.63 -15.71 -17.91
N THR A 694 -34.08 -15.11 -18.97
CA THR A 694 -32.63 -14.94 -19.19
C THR A 694 -31.89 -14.24 -18.03
N ILE A 695 -32.60 -13.49 -17.18
CA ILE A 695 -32.07 -12.84 -15.96
C ILE A 695 -32.41 -13.65 -14.70
N LEU A 696 -33.58 -14.29 -14.68
CA LEU A 696 -34.15 -14.98 -13.54
C LEU A 696 -33.46 -16.34 -13.31
N ASP A 697 -33.13 -17.10 -14.35
CA ASP A 697 -32.53 -18.43 -14.22
C ASP A 697 -31.14 -18.35 -13.54
N PRO A 698 -30.21 -17.46 -13.97
CA PRO A 698 -28.94 -17.26 -13.26
C PRO A 698 -29.09 -16.69 -11.84
N ALA A 699 -30.22 -16.04 -11.53
CA ALA A 699 -30.53 -15.56 -10.18
C ALA A 699 -31.05 -16.68 -9.28
N ALA A 700 -31.85 -17.62 -9.81
CA ALA A 700 -32.31 -18.80 -9.11
C ALA A 700 -31.13 -19.71 -8.71
N ASP A 701 -30.23 -20.01 -9.65
CA ASP A 701 -29.03 -20.81 -9.40
C ASP A 701 -28.17 -20.24 -8.28
N LYS A 702 -27.90 -18.92 -8.31
CA LYS A 702 -27.13 -18.27 -7.26
C LYS A 702 -27.87 -18.21 -5.93
N THR A 703 -29.20 -18.10 -5.93
CA THR A 703 -30.02 -18.15 -4.70
C THR A 703 -29.95 -19.55 -4.07
N LEU A 704 -30.10 -20.60 -4.88
CA LEU A 704 -29.99 -22.00 -4.46
C LEU A 704 -28.59 -22.30 -3.89
N MET A 705 -27.53 -22.01 -4.64
CA MET A 705 -26.14 -22.23 -4.21
C MET A 705 -25.77 -21.43 -2.97
N THR A 706 -26.19 -20.17 -2.87
CA THR A 706 -25.94 -19.33 -1.67
C THR A 706 -26.65 -19.91 -0.45
N THR A 707 -27.92 -20.31 -0.59
CA THR A 707 -28.72 -20.85 0.51
C THR A 707 -28.12 -22.16 1.03
N LEU A 708 -27.83 -23.12 0.14
CA LEU A 708 -27.19 -24.40 0.49
C LEU A 708 -25.84 -24.20 1.18
N THR A 709 -24.99 -23.32 0.63
CA THR A 709 -23.65 -23.07 1.19
C THR A 709 -23.73 -22.49 2.61
N ILE A 710 -24.69 -21.61 2.87
CA ILE A 710 -24.88 -21.00 4.20
C ILE A 710 -25.46 -22.01 5.19
N THR A 711 -26.55 -22.71 4.86
CA THR A 711 -27.24 -23.56 5.85
C THR A 711 -26.48 -24.85 6.18
N LEU A 712 -25.79 -25.46 5.21
CA LEU A 712 -24.91 -26.61 5.46
C LEU A 712 -23.68 -26.22 6.30
N ALA A 713 -23.16 -24.99 6.13
CA ALA A 713 -22.08 -24.47 6.99
C ALA A 713 -22.57 -24.13 8.41
N MET A 714 -23.78 -23.56 8.55
CA MET A 714 -24.41 -23.32 9.85
C MET A 714 -24.70 -24.62 10.62
N LYS A 715 -25.02 -25.71 9.92
CA LYS A 715 -25.15 -27.06 10.51
C LYS A 715 -23.82 -27.79 10.74
N GLY A 716 -22.68 -27.20 10.37
CA GLY A 716 -21.36 -27.82 10.51
C GLY A 716 -21.06 -28.97 9.56
N LEU A 717 -21.96 -29.27 8.61
CA LEU A 717 -21.77 -30.33 7.60
C LEU A 717 -20.76 -29.92 6.51
N LEU A 718 -20.57 -28.61 6.30
CA LEU A 718 -19.62 -28.05 5.34
C LEU A 718 -18.62 -27.12 6.05
N PRO A 719 -17.29 -27.33 5.92
CA PRO A 719 -16.31 -26.52 6.64
C PRO A 719 -16.41 -25.03 6.31
N VAL A 720 -16.52 -24.18 7.33
CA VAL A 720 -16.65 -22.71 7.19
C VAL A 720 -15.60 -22.08 6.25
N PRO A 721 -14.31 -22.48 6.24
CA PRO A 721 -13.34 -21.96 5.28
C PRO A 721 -13.72 -22.24 3.82
N LEU A 722 -14.31 -23.40 3.52
CA LEU A 722 -14.78 -23.76 2.18
C LEU A 722 -16.05 -22.97 1.81
N ALA A 723 -16.97 -22.78 2.76
CA ALA A 723 -18.16 -21.96 2.57
C ALA A 723 -17.80 -20.50 2.20
N VAL A 724 -16.88 -19.89 2.95
CA VAL A 724 -16.36 -18.53 2.69
C VAL A 724 -15.67 -18.45 1.32
N LEU A 725 -14.94 -19.48 0.91
CA LEU A 725 -14.24 -19.55 -0.36
C LEU A 725 -15.22 -19.62 -1.55
N ILE A 726 -16.26 -20.46 -1.46
CA ILE A 726 -17.32 -20.58 -2.47
C ILE A 726 -18.10 -19.25 -2.58
N LEU A 727 -18.62 -18.73 -1.47
CA LEU A 727 -19.39 -17.48 -1.44
C LEU A 727 -18.57 -16.28 -1.91
N GLY A 728 -17.31 -16.16 -1.47
CA GLY A 728 -16.42 -15.08 -1.89
C GLY A 728 -16.14 -15.07 -3.40
N ARG A 729 -15.96 -16.24 -4.00
CA ARG A 729 -15.82 -16.39 -5.46
C ARG A 729 -17.10 -15.99 -6.19
N ASP A 730 -18.26 -16.44 -5.72
CA ASP A 730 -19.53 -16.18 -6.41
C ASP A 730 -20.00 -14.73 -6.28
N VAL A 731 -19.73 -14.08 -5.15
CA VAL A 731 -19.92 -12.62 -4.97
C VAL A 731 -18.98 -11.83 -5.88
N LEU A 732 -17.69 -12.19 -5.97
CA LEU A 732 -16.73 -11.52 -6.84
C LEU A 732 -17.15 -11.61 -8.32
N LEU A 733 -17.67 -12.76 -8.77
CA LEU A 733 -18.21 -12.92 -10.12
C LEU A 733 -19.50 -12.11 -10.34
N SER A 734 -20.42 -12.05 -9.36
CA SER A 734 -21.61 -11.20 -9.46
C SER A 734 -21.26 -9.71 -9.57
N LEU A 735 -20.36 -9.22 -8.71
CA LEU A 735 -19.89 -7.83 -8.73
C LEU A 735 -19.15 -7.51 -10.04
N SER A 736 -18.36 -8.45 -10.58
CA SER A 736 -17.69 -8.28 -11.87
C SER A 736 -18.70 -8.14 -13.02
N ALA A 737 -19.72 -9.00 -13.09
CA ALA A 737 -20.76 -8.91 -14.11
C ALA A 737 -21.56 -7.59 -14.02
N PHE A 738 -21.94 -7.18 -12.80
CA PHE A 738 -22.59 -5.90 -12.53
C PHE A 738 -21.73 -4.70 -12.99
N TYR A 739 -20.44 -4.73 -12.66
CA TYR A 739 -19.48 -3.68 -13.01
C TYR A 739 -19.28 -3.55 -14.53
N TYR A 740 -19.14 -4.67 -15.25
CA TYR A 740 -19.03 -4.62 -16.71
C TYR A 740 -20.32 -4.14 -17.40
N ARG A 741 -21.51 -4.57 -16.92
CA ARG A 741 -22.81 -4.03 -17.37
C ARG A 741 -22.93 -2.52 -17.10
N TYR A 742 -22.47 -2.05 -15.95
CA TYR A 742 -22.46 -0.61 -15.63
C TYR A 742 -21.51 0.18 -16.55
N ILE A 743 -20.42 -0.42 -17.00
CA ILE A 743 -19.46 0.22 -17.92
C ILE A 743 -19.99 0.28 -19.36
N SER A 744 -20.60 -0.79 -19.89
CA SER A 744 -21.03 -0.84 -21.31
C SER A 744 -22.25 0.02 -21.64
N LEU A 745 -22.99 0.53 -20.64
CA LEU A 745 -24.07 1.50 -20.86
C LEU A 745 -23.57 2.79 -21.54
N PRO A 746 -24.17 3.24 -22.66
CA PRO A 746 -23.86 4.52 -23.29
C PRO A 746 -24.35 5.71 -22.43
N PRO A 747 -23.74 6.91 -22.55
CA PRO A 747 -24.15 8.08 -21.80
C PRO A 747 -25.53 8.61 -22.25
N PRO A 748 -26.30 9.29 -21.38
CA PRO A 748 -26.07 9.49 -19.94
C PRO A 748 -26.39 8.24 -19.10
N LYS A 749 -25.65 8.04 -18.00
CA LYS A 749 -25.77 6.88 -17.10
C LYS A 749 -26.80 7.12 -15.98
N THR A 750 -28.07 7.11 -16.35
CA THR A 750 -29.20 7.29 -15.41
C THR A 750 -29.66 5.98 -14.78
N PHE A 751 -30.10 6.00 -13.52
CA PHE A 751 -30.48 4.77 -12.79
C PHE A 751 -31.62 4.00 -13.48
N GLY A 752 -32.63 4.68 -14.03
CA GLY A 752 -33.72 4.04 -14.78
C GLY A 752 -33.23 3.23 -16.00
N ARG A 753 -32.20 3.71 -16.70
CA ARG A 753 -31.59 3.01 -17.85
C ARG A 753 -30.73 1.80 -17.46
N TYR A 754 -30.33 1.67 -16.19
CA TYR A 754 -29.68 0.45 -15.72
C TYR A 754 -30.69 -0.71 -15.62
N TRP A 755 -31.95 -0.40 -15.31
CA TRP A 755 -33.08 -1.32 -15.22
C TRP A 755 -33.89 -1.43 -16.53
N ASP A 756 -33.42 -0.83 -17.62
CA ASP A 756 -34.00 -0.95 -18.96
C ASP A 756 -33.40 -2.19 -19.64
N PHE A 757 -34.14 -3.30 -19.59
CA PHE A 757 -33.61 -4.63 -19.92
C PHE A 757 -33.63 -4.95 -21.43
N SER A 758 -34.20 -4.09 -22.28
CA SER A 758 -34.31 -4.33 -23.73
C SER A 758 -32.99 -4.22 -24.51
N ILE A 759 -31.88 -3.89 -23.84
CA ILE A 759 -30.61 -3.50 -24.46
C ILE A 759 -29.49 -4.51 -24.11
N PRO A 760 -29.33 -5.63 -24.86
CA PRO A 760 -28.34 -6.68 -24.58
C PRO A 760 -26.90 -6.20 -24.81
N SER A 761 -26.28 -5.64 -23.76
CA SER A 761 -25.06 -4.83 -23.85
C SER A 761 -23.76 -5.51 -23.39
N ALA A 762 -23.78 -6.80 -23.03
CA ALA A 762 -22.58 -7.60 -22.72
C ALA A 762 -22.87 -9.12 -22.63
N GLU A 763 -22.19 -9.94 -23.45
CA GLU A 763 -22.02 -11.37 -23.18
C GLU A 763 -20.72 -11.60 -22.37
N VAL A 764 -20.83 -11.95 -21.09
CA VAL A 764 -19.69 -12.48 -20.33
C VAL A 764 -19.65 -13.99 -20.51
N ARG A 765 -18.84 -14.49 -21.45
CA ARG A 765 -18.77 -15.92 -21.75
C ARG A 765 -18.12 -16.69 -20.58
N PRO A 766 -18.82 -17.66 -19.95
CA PRO A 766 -18.27 -18.40 -18.82
C PRO A 766 -17.12 -19.30 -19.29
N THR A 767 -15.99 -19.27 -18.57
CA THR A 767 -14.86 -20.14 -18.87
C THR A 767 -15.25 -21.60 -18.62
N GLN A 768 -14.72 -22.55 -19.39
CA GLN A 768 -15.08 -23.98 -19.22
C GLN A 768 -14.72 -24.46 -17.80
N ILE A 769 -13.59 -23.98 -17.25
CA ILE A 769 -13.15 -24.19 -15.86
C ILE A 769 -14.24 -23.76 -14.86
N SER A 770 -14.90 -22.62 -15.10
CA SER A 770 -15.99 -22.13 -14.25
C SER A 770 -17.19 -23.07 -14.21
N LYS A 771 -17.51 -23.74 -15.32
CA LYS A 771 -18.62 -24.68 -15.43
C LYS A 771 -18.33 -25.97 -14.66
N TYR A 772 -17.16 -26.57 -14.87
CA TYR A 772 -16.73 -27.74 -14.11
C TYR A 772 -16.70 -27.47 -12.60
N ASN A 773 -16.22 -26.28 -12.19
CA ASN A 773 -16.23 -25.89 -10.80
C ASN A 773 -17.65 -25.79 -10.21
N THR A 774 -18.57 -25.09 -10.89
CA THR A 774 -19.96 -24.95 -10.40
C THR A 774 -20.72 -26.27 -10.43
N PHE A 775 -20.44 -27.17 -11.38
CA PHE A 775 -20.93 -28.55 -11.34
C PHE A 775 -20.45 -29.30 -10.09
N LEU A 776 -19.14 -29.31 -9.81
CA LEU A 776 -18.57 -29.98 -8.63
C LEU A 776 -19.09 -29.38 -7.32
N GLN A 777 -19.28 -28.06 -7.27
CA GLN A 777 -19.92 -27.38 -6.12
C GLN A 777 -21.35 -27.88 -5.91
N LEU A 778 -22.18 -27.97 -6.96
CA LEU A 778 -23.55 -28.49 -6.86
C LEU A 778 -23.56 -29.97 -6.46
N THR A 779 -22.66 -30.80 -6.99
CA THR A 779 -22.48 -32.20 -6.58
C THR A 779 -22.12 -32.30 -5.09
N LEU A 780 -21.25 -31.43 -4.58
CA LEU A 780 -20.90 -31.37 -3.16
C LEU A 780 -22.10 -31.01 -2.29
N MET A 781 -22.84 -29.95 -2.64
CA MET A 781 -24.02 -29.54 -1.86
C MET A 781 -25.09 -30.64 -1.83
N GLY A 782 -25.32 -31.32 -2.96
CA GLY A 782 -26.21 -32.48 -3.05
C GLY A 782 -25.74 -33.65 -2.17
N ALA A 783 -24.50 -34.09 -2.33
CA ALA A 783 -23.94 -35.19 -1.54
C ALA A 783 -23.95 -34.89 -0.03
N THR A 784 -23.62 -33.66 0.38
CA THR A 784 -23.65 -33.22 1.79
C THR A 784 -25.08 -33.10 2.34
N THR A 785 -26.09 -32.79 1.52
CA THR A 785 -27.50 -32.76 1.93
C THR A 785 -28.09 -34.17 2.10
N VAL A 786 -27.64 -35.12 1.26
CA VAL A 786 -28.11 -36.51 1.25
C VAL A 786 -27.40 -37.40 2.26
N ALA A 787 -26.12 -37.13 2.58
CA ALA A 787 -25.31 -37.99 3.45
C ALA A 787 -25.96 -38.32 4.82
N PRO A 788 -26.65 -37.41 5.54
CA PRO A 788 -27.34 -37.74 6.80
C PRO A 788 -28.50 -38.74 6.68
N ILE A 789 -28.91 -39.11 5.47
CA ILE A 789 -30.02 -40.04 5.18
C ILE A 789 -29.50 -41.46 4.90
N ILE A 790 -28.24 -41.60 4.46
CA ILE A 790 -27.66 -42.88 4.05
C ILE A 790 -26.85 -43.47 5.22
N PRO A 791 -27.09 -44.73 5.63
CA PRO A 791 -26.35 -45.37 6.72
C PRO A 791 -24.93 -45.86 6.32
N LEU A 792 -24.28 -45.16 5.37
CA LEU A 792 -22.92 -45.45 4.89
C LEU A 792 -21.97 -44.35 5.35
N ASP A 793 -20.79 -44.72 5.83
CA ASP A 793 -19.73 -43.75 6.11
C ASP A 793 -19.17 -43.19 4.79
N LEU A 794 -19.61 -41.98 4.45
CA LEU A 794 -19.20 -41.22 3.29
C LEU A 794 -18.16 -40.13 3.63
N THR A 795 -17.60 -40.12 4.84
CA THR A 795 -16.73 -39.04 5.32
C THR A 795 -15.48 -38.85 4.46
N MET A 796 -14.85 -39.95 4.01
CA MET A 796 -13.66 -39.90 3.15
C MET A 796 -13.98 -39.35 1.76
N GLN A 797 -15.10 -39.78 1.16
CA GLN A 797 -15.56 -39.39 -0.17
C GLN A 797 -15.99 -37.91 -0.19
N LEU A 798 -16.73 -37.48 0.85
CA LEU A 798 -17.08 -36.07 1.04
C LEU A 798 -15.83 -35.21 1.27
N SER A 799 -14.88 -35.67 2.08
CA SER A 799 -13.61 -34.94 2.30
C SER A 799 -12.82 -34.77 1.00
N ALA A 800 -12.68 -35.83 0.21
CA ALA A 800 -12.02 -35.77 -1.10
C ALA A 800 -12.73 -34.81 -2.07
N LEU A 801 -14.07 -34.81 -2.08
CA LEU A 801 -14.87 -33.89 -2.88
C LEU A 801 -14.75 -32.43 -2.39
N GLN A 802 -14.71 -32.19 -1.07
CA GLN A 802 -14.47 -30.87 -0.48
C GLN A 802 -13.10 -30.30 -0.87
N PHE A 803 -12.03 -31.10 -0.78
CA PHE A 803 -10.69 -30.68 -1.25
C PHE A 803 -10.67 -30.41 -2.76
N THR A 804 -11.34 -31.27 -3.56
CA THR A 804 -11.45 -31.09 -5.02
C THR A 804 -12.18 -29.78 -5.37
N VAL A 805 -13.29 -29.48 -4.70
CA VAL A 805 -14.04 -28.22 -4.85
C VAL A 805 -13.22 -27.00 -4.38
N ALA A 806 -12.47 -27.12 -3.30
CA ALA A 806 -11.58 -26.04 -2.83
C ALA A 806 -10.53 -25.68 -3.90
N ILE A 807 -9.82 -26.68 -4.41
CA ILE A 807 -8.76 -26.51 -5.43
C ILE A 807 -9.36 -25.95 -6.73
N THR A 808 -10.47 -26.52 -7.22
CA THR A 808 -11.12 -26.06 -8.45
C THR A 808 -11.75 -24.67 -8.32
N THR A 809 -12.22 -24.28 -7.13
CA THR A 809 -12.78 -22.93 -6.92
C THR A 809 -11.66 -21.87 -6.87
N ILE A 810 -10.54 -22.18 -6.20
CA ILE A 810 -9.32 -21.34 -6.25
C ILE A 810 -8.84 -21.20 -7.70
N TRP A 811 -8.72 -22.31 -8.43
CA TRP A 811 -8.26 -22.31 -9.82
C TRP A 811 -9.23 -21.56 -10.76
N SER A 812 -10.54 -21.68 -10.54
CA SER A 812 -11.57 -20.89 -11.25
C SER A 812 -11.39 -19.39 -10.99
N GLY A 813 -11.17 -18.97 -9.74
CA GLY A 813 -10.92 -17.58 -9.39
C GLY A 813 -9.64 -17.02 -10.04
N LEU A 814 -8.53 -17.75 -9.93
CA LEU A 814 -7.25 -17.39 -10.56
C LEU A 814 -7.37 -17.31 -12.09
N SER A 815 -8.11 -18.22 -12.72
CA SER A 815 -8.35 -18.22 -14.18
C SER A 815 -9.04 -16.92 -14.64
N TYR A 816 -10.02 -16.41 -13.90
CA TYR A 816 -10.66 -15.12 -14.20
C TYR A 816 -9.74 -13.91 -13.97
N VAL A 817 -8.76 -13.99 -13.05
CA VAL A 817 -7.78 -12.92 -12.80
C VAL A 817 -6.68 -12.88 -13.86
N PHE A 818 -6.27 -14.03 -14.42
CA PHE A 818 -5.17 -14.11 -15.38
C PHE A 818 -5.59 -14.18 -16.86
N SER A 819 -6.82 -14.59 -17.20
CA SER A 819 -7.27 -14.70 -18.59
C SER A 819 -7.66 -13.34 -19.17
N LYS A 820 -6.88 -12.86 -20.14
CA LYS A 820 -7.16 -11.62 -20.89
C LYS A 820 -8.37 -11.73 -21.83
N ASP A 821 -8.74 -12.94 -22.22
CA ASP A 821 -9.84 -13.20 -23.17
C ASP A 821 -11.22 -13.32 -22.50
N ALA A 822 -11.29 -13.26 -21.16
CA ALA A 822 -12.54 -13.35 -20.41
C ALA A 822 -13.50 -12.15 -20.65
N VAL A 823 -13.01 -11.01 -21.15
CA VAL A 823 -13.79 -9.79 -21.40
C VAL A 823 -13.40 -9.17 -22.74
N LYS A 824 -14.14 -9.52 -23.79
CA LYS A 824 -13.95 -8.97 -25.14
C LYS A 824 -15.01 -7.91 -25.44
N ILE A 825 -14.65 -6.64 -25.26
CA ILE A 825 -15.54 -5.50 -25.55
C ILE A 825 -15.80 -5.44 -27.06
N LEU A 826 -17.04 -5.71 -27.47
CA LEU A 826 -17.49 -5.53 -28.85
C LEU A 826 -17.69 -4.04 -29.13
N SER A 827 -16.63 -3.38 -29.60
CA SER A 827 -16.72 -2.03 -30.14
C SER A 827 -17.62 -2.02 -31.37
N SER A 828 -18.81 -1.40 -31.25
CA SER A 828 -19.68 -1.12 -32.39
C SER A 828 -19.07 0.00 -33.25
N ASN A 829 -18.09 -0.38 -34.07
CA ASN A 829 -17.55 0.43 -35.15
C ASN A 829 -16.80 -0.48 -36.14
N LYS A 830 -17.58 -1.13 -37.01
CA LYS A 830 -17.13 -1.53 -38.35
C LYS A 830 -18.07 -0.83 -39.33
N PRO A 831 -17.58 -0.09 -40.34
CA PRO A 831 -18.43 0.26 -41.47
C PRO A 831 -18.90 -1.02 -42.17
N PRO A 832 -20.04 -1.00 -42.88
CA PRO A 832 -20.39 -2.08 -43.78
C PRO A 832 -19.25 -2.30 -44.79
N LYS A 833 -18.99 -3.56 -45.13
CA LYS A 833 -18.18 -3.86 -46.32
C LYS A 833 -18.99 -3.50 -47.57
N PRO A 834 -18.34 -3.10 -48.67
CA PRO A 834 -18.94 -3.21 -50.00
C PRO A 834 -19.20 -4.67 -50.36
#